data_AF-A0A6S6XDQ5-F1
#
_entry.id   AF-A0A6S6XDQ5-F1
#
_cell.length_a   1.000
_cell.length_b   1.000
_cell.length_c   1.000
_cell.angle_alpha   90.00
_cell.angle_beta   90.00
_cell.angle_gamma   90.00
#
_symmetry.space_group_name_H-M   'P 1'
#
loop_
_entity.id
_entity.type
_entity.pdbx_description
1 polymer ?
#
loop_
_entity_poly.entity_id
_entity_poly.type
_entity_poly.pdbx_seq_one_letter_code
_entity_poly.pdbx_strand_id
1 'polypeptide(L)'
;MLKENQVGRAETAGEGSHGDYIFALDIGTRSVIGIVGVPEGEKLRVSAVETVEHTQRAMIDGQIEDIEQVSRVARLVRQRLEEKTGLVLRHVCVAAAGRALKTQQASYELSLKEPQVVNQELLCQLEAGAIEAAERQFHPETAKQEQPVFYLAGYSVVQYTLDDYPISNLLDHRGRRLGVKVIATFLPREVVDSLYTTMRKTGLEVSSLTLEPIAAMNAAIPRNLRLLNLALVDIGAGTSDIAVSRDGGVVGYTMATVAGDEVTEAVMKEYLVDFATAEQMKMKLSGEDDISFRDILGLEHTVSAKELQGKTEPVMRRLCEEITGRILEANGEPPSAVFLVGGGSKLPGLCACVAELLRLPPSRVALGGNNFMTYVDAPDMDLTGPEMATPLGIAISSALNLINDSFSITLNGKKANLFRSGSLTILDVLLMNGYSYQQMISRSGKSMIVELNGENRVVYGGHPRLARILLNGAESSLSTLVHAGDAIVFEPAAPGEDARPVLEDLVKPESRGTAFLFGRPVPLGTRAVVNGCPAAPGQRLMTRDKVHTVSVGTLGELLASCGEPRERAYLINGSPARPDDKLSDGDRIEAAPEKDGGPSGGEPGVPARAEEKREPAAPPEDSALRPGRIRLTLNRAELELGPKPDKTPYCLIDMLNLVDVDLSKPQGNIVLHINGRAASYLQPLADGDSVDIYWDGADTPPKP
;
A
#
# COMPACT_ATOMS: atom_id res chain seq x y z
N MET A 1 -15.53 52.50 39.69
CA MET A 1 -16.30 52.93 38.50
C MET A 1 -16.67 51.66 37.73
N LEU A 2 -17.90 51.19 37.94
CA LEU A 2 -18.99 51.13 36.93
C LEU A 2 -18.88 49.83 36.11
N LYS A 3 -19.53 48.72 36.52
CA LYS A 3 -20.95 48.31 36.35
C LYS A 3 -21.39 48.04 34.89
N GLU A 4 -22.01 46.86 34.75
CA GLU A 4 -23.11 46.48 33.85
C GLU A 4 -22.81 46.15 32.38
N ASN A 5 -22.94 44.87 32.04
CA ASN A 5 -24.05 44.43 31.18
C ASN A 5 -24.26 42.90 31.24
N GLN A 6 -25.18 42.49 32.11
CA GLN A 6 -25.94 41.25 31.96
C GLN A 6 -27.14 41.55 31.04
N VAL A 7 -27.24 40.83 29.93
CA VAL A 7 -28.48 40.58 29.18
C VAL A 7 -28.37 39.10 28.80
N GLY A 8 -29.03 38.17 29.48
CA GLY A 8 -30.48 37.99 29.37
C GLY A 8 -30.79 37.17 28.12
N ARG A 9 -30.40 35.89 28.08
CA ARG A 9 -30.99 34.92 27.14
C ARG A 9 -32.04 34.12 27.90
N ALA A 10 -33.27 34.31 27.44
CA ALA A 10 -34.49 33.71 27.97
C ALA A 10 -34.41 32.18 27.96
N GLU A 11 -34.98 31.61 29.02
CA GLU A 11 -35.37 30.21 29.14
C GLU A 11 -36.31 29.86 27.98
N THR A 12 -35.81 29.11 27.01
CA THR A 12 -36.62 28.26 26.15
C THR A 12 -36.49 26.84 26.69
N ALA A 13 -37.55 26.36 27.36
CA ALA A 13 -37.76 24.94 27.58
C ALA A 13 -37.89 24.26 26.21
N GLY A 14 -36.79 23.68 25.74
CA GLY A 14 -36.69 22.94 24.49
C GLY A 14 -35.82 21.72 24.72
N GLU A 15 -36.42 20.54 24.48
CA GLU A 15 -35.83 19.24 24.16
C GLU A 15 -34.32 19.05 24.43
N GLY A 16 -33.99 18.16 25.37
CA GLY A 16 -32.64 17.90 25.87
C GLY A 16 -31.59 17.73 24.78
N SER A 17 -30.49 18.47 24.92
CA SER A 17 -29.34 18.47 24.03
C SER A 17 -28.73 17.07 23.88
N HIS A 18 -28.49 16.67 22.64
CA HIS A 18 -27.54 15.61 22.31
C HIS A 18 -26.16 15.90 22.93
N GLY A 19 -25.53 14.93 23.62
CA GLY A 19 -24.11 14.66 23.37
C GLY A 19 -23.05 14.60 24.49
N ASP A 20 -23.35 14.69 25.80
CA ASP A 20 -22.27 14.74 26.82
C ASP A 20 -21.96 13.40 27.52
N TYR A 21 -22.47 12.26 27.04
CA TYR A 21 -22.19 10.96 27.63
C TYR A 21 -21.32 10.07 26.73
N ILE A 22 -20.45 9.28 27.35
CA ILE A 22 -19.71 8.19 26.74
C ILE A 22 -20.37 6.89 27.18
N PHE A 23 -20.75 6.06 26.21
CA PHE A 23 -21.18 4.68 26.45
C PHE A 23 -20.17 3.74 25.82
N ALA A 24 -19.39 3.07 26.65
CA ALA A 24 -18.43 2.05 26.24
C ALA A 24 -19.00 0.66 26.46
N LEU A 25 -18.71 -0.25 25.55
CA LEU A 25 -19.10 -1.65 25.64
C LEU A 25 -17.90 -2.54 25.32
N ASP A 26 -17.50 -3.34 26.30
CA ASP A 26 -16.52 -4.40 26.15
C ASP A 26 -17.24 -5.74 25.96
N ILE A 27 -16.95 -6.42 24.86
CA ILE A 27 -17.62 -7.66 24.45
C ILE A 27 -16.66 -8.82 24.68
N GLY A 28 -16.53 -9.20 25.94
CA GLY A 28 -15.66 -10.30 26.33
C GLY A 28 -16.23 -11.68 25.99
N THR A 29 -15.34 -12.68 26.04
CA THR A 29 -15.68 -14.08 25.75
C THR A 29 -16.77 -14.63 26.68
N ARG A 30 -16.76 -14.22 27.96
CA ARG A 30 -17.67 -14.72 29.00
C ARG A 30 -18.79 -13.75 29.35
N SER A 31 -18.53 -12.44 29.27
CA SER A 31 -19.45 -11.39 29.68
C SER A 31 -19.34 -10.17 28.78
N VAL A 32 -20.39 -9.34 28.79
CA VAL A 32 -20.39 -8.01 28.21
C VAL A 32 -20.43 -7.00 29.34
N ILE A 33 -19.49 -6.06 29.35
CA ILE A 33 -19.38 -5.00 30.36
C ILE A 33 -19.68 -3.67 29.68
N GLY A 34 -20.65 -2.93 30.19
CA GLY A 34 -21.00 -1.60 29.71
C GLY A 34 -20.68 -0.52 30.76
N ILE A 35 -20.11 0.59 30.31
CA ILE A 35 -19.79 1.75 31.14
C ILE A 35 -20.42 2.99 30.55
N VAL A 36 -21.12 3.76 31.38
CA VAL A 36 -21.64 5.09 31.04
C VAL A 36 -20.95 6.12 31.92
N GLY A 37 -20.44 7.18 31.32
CA GLY A 37 -19.83 8.30 32.04
C GLY A 37 -19.86 9.60 31.25
N VAL A 38 -19.45 10.68 31.91
CA VAL A 38 -19.39 12.03 31.36
C VAL A 38 -17.95 12.54 31.43
N PRO A 39 -17.38 13.07 30.33
CA PRO A 39 -16.07 13.71 30.38
C PRO A 39 -16.10 14.96 31.28
N GLU A 40 -15.17 15.05 32.23
CA GLU A 40 -14.99 16.19 33.12
C GLU A 40 -13.51 16.60 33.18
N GLY A 41 -13.14 17.59 32.35
CA GLY A 41 -11.74 18.03 32.24
C GLY A 41 -10.86 16.92 31.65
N GLU A 42 -9.84 16.50 32.41
CA GLU A 42 -8.92 15.42 32.01
C GLU A 42 -9.33 14.05 32.62
N LYS A 43 -10.56 13.92 33.11
CA LYS A 43 -11.08 12.68 33.69
C LYS A 43 -12.44 12.30 33.11
N LEU A 44 -12.78 11.02 33.22
CA LEU A 44 -14.11 10.49 32.98
C LEU A 44 -14.82 10.31 34.32
N ARG A 45 -15.94 11.01 34.55
CA ARG A 45 -16.84 10.72 35.67
C ARG A 45 -17.74 9.55 35.29
N VAL A 46 -17.52 8.39 35.90
CA VAL A 46 -18.34 7.19 35.64
C VAL A 46 -19.66 7.31 36.39
N SER A 47 -20.76 7.21 35.66
CA SER A 47 -22.13 7.31 36.18
C SER A 47 -22.76 5.95 36.43
N ALA A 48 -22.47 4.95 35.59
CA ALA A 48 -23.00 3.60 35.74
C ALA A 48 -22.08 2.56 35.10
N VAL A 49 -22.04 1.38 35.70
CA VAL A 49 -21.42 0.18 35.13
C VAL A 49 -22.44 -0.96 35.18
N GLU A 50 -22.44 -1.79 34.14
CA GLU A 50 -23.19 -3.03 34.10
C GLU A 50 -22.42 -4.18 33.49
N THR A 51 -22.63 -5.36 34.05
CA THR A 51 -22.04 -6.61 33.54
C THR A 51 -23.13 -7.65 33.37
N VAL A 52 -23.14 -8.30 32.20
CA VAL A 52 -24.04 -9.42 31.91
C VAL A 52 -23.24 -10.56 31.30
N GLU A 53 -23.34 -11.74 31.89
CA GLU A 53 -22.71 -12.94 31.36
C GLU A 53 -23.47 -13.51 30.16
N HIS A 54 -22.74 -14.09 29.21
CA HIS A 54 -23.35 -14.88 28.15
C HIS A 54 -24.01 -16.14 28.74
N THR A 55 -25.13 -16.58 28.20
CA THR A 55 -25.77 -17.84 28.65
C THR A 55 -25.10 -19.09 28.09
N GLN A 56 -24.32 -18.91 27.02
CA GLN A 56 -23.58 -19.95 26.31
C GLN A 56 -22.33 -19.34 25.66
N ARG A 57 -21.40 -20.16 25.18
CA ARG A 57 -20.19 -19.68 24.47
C ARG A 57 -20.58 -19.10 23.10
N ALA A 58 -20.87 -17.80 23.07
CA ALA A 58 -21.23 -17.04 21.86
C ALA A 58 -20.03 -16.35 21.21
N MET A 59 -18.94 -16.29 21.96
CA MET A 59 -17.64 -15.76 21.55
C MET A 59 -16.63 -16.90 21.62
N ILE A 60 -15.78 -17.04 20.60
CA ILE A 60 -14.67 -18.01 20.62
C ILE A 60 -13.38 -17.26 20.38
N ASP A 61 -12.52 -17.32 21.40
CA ASP A 61 -11.27 -16.60 21.56
C ASP A 61 -11.42 -15.16 21.02
N GLY A 62 -12.33 -14.36 21.59
CA GLY A 62 -12.50 -12.95 21.21
C GLY A 62 -13.25 -12.65 19.90
N GLN A 63 -13.62 -13.65 19.08
CA GLN A 63 -14.46 -13.44 17.88
C GLN A 63 -15.94 -13.75 18.15
N ILE A 64 -16.83 -12.94 17.56
CA ILE A 64 -18.27 -13.17 17.59
C ILE A 64 -18.63 -14.31 16.64
N GLU A 65 -19.00 -15.46 17.21
CA GLU A 65 -19.49 -16.63 16.46
C GLU A 65 -21.02 -16.59 16.34
N ASP A 66 -21.71 -16.15 17.40
CA ASP A 66 -23.17 -16.00 17.41
C ASP A 66 -23.56 -14.54 17.63
N ILE A 67 -23.74 -13.83 16.51
CA ILE A 67 -24.17 -12.43 16.50
C ILE A 67 -25.48 -12.22 17.27
N GLU A 68 -26.43 -13.16 17.21
CA GLU A 68 -27.75 -12.95 17.85
C GLU A 68 -27.65 -13.04 19.37
N GLN A 69 -26.87 -13.98 19.87
CA GLN A 69 -26.62 -14.14 21.30
C GLN A 69 -25.91 -12.91 21.87
N VAL A 70 -24.82 -12.48 21.23
CA VAL A 70 -24.07 -11.29 21.67
C VAL A 70 -24.96 -10.05 21.59
N SER A 71 -25.74 -9.89 20.51
CA SER A 71 -26.68 -8.78 20.37
C SER A 71 -27.71 -8.76 21.50
N ARG A 72 -28.24 -9.93 21.91
CA ARG A 72 -29.20 -10.01 23.01
C ARG A 72 -28.59 -9.56 24.34
N VAL A 73 -27.37 -10.03 24.66
CA VAL A 73 -26.67 -9.67 25.90
C VAL A 73 -26.33 -8.17 25.91
N ALA A 74 -25.81 -7.64 24.81
CA ALA A 74 -25.52 -6.21 24.66
C ALA A 74 -26.79 -5.34 24.76
N ARG A 75 -27.94 -5.77 24.22
CA ARG A 75 -29.23 -5.09 24.42
C ARG A 75 -29.63 -5.04 25.89
N LEU A 76 -29.43 -6.13 26.63
CA LEU A 76 -29.75 -6.19 28.06
C LEU A 76 -28.85 -5.27 28.89
N VAL A 77 -27.54 -5.23 28.59
CA VAL A 77 -26.60 -4.28 29.20
C VAL A 77 -27.06 -2.84 28.94
N ARG A 78 -27.38 -2.51 27.68
CA ARG A 78 -27.89 -1.19 27.32
C ARG A 78 -29.14 -0.84 28.13
N GLN A 79 -30.14 -1.72 28.14
CA GLN A 79 -31.41 -1.47 28.84
C GLN A 79 -31.19 -1.18 30.33
N ARG A 80 -30.36 -1.98 31.02
CA ARG A 80 -30.07 -1.79 32.45
C ARG A 80 -29.33 -0.48 32.72
N LEU A 81 -28.42 -0.09 31.83
CA LEU A 81 -27.74 1.21 31.91
C LEU A 81 -28.69 2.38 31.66
N GLU A 82 -29.60 2.27 30.68
CA GLU A 82 -30.65 3.26 30.42
C GLU A 82 -31.58 3.41 31.63
N GLU A 83 -31.96 2.30 32.28
CA GLU A 83 -32.75 2.30 33.52
C GLU A 83 -32.01 2.95 34.70
N LYS A 84 -30.70 2.70 34.84
CA LYS A 84 -29.85 3.28 35.91
C LYS A 84 -29.57 4.77 35.73
N THR A 85 -29.38 5.21 34.48
CA THR A 85 -28.93 6.58 34.16
C THR A 85 -30.06 7.52 33.71
N GLY A 86 -31.20 6.98 33.27
CA GLY A 86 -32.27 7.75 32.65
C GLY A 86 -31.93 8.28 31.25
N LEU A 87 -30.79 7.88 30.67
CA LEU A 87 -30.34 8.29 29.35
C LEU A 87 -30.90 7.38 28.26
N VAL A 88 -30.97 7.89 27.02
CA VAL A 88 -31.23 7.07 25.83
C VAL A 88 -29.91 6.85 25.10
N LEU A 89 -29.40 5.62 25.15
CA LEU A 89 -28.08 5.26 24.64
C LEU A 89 -28.19 4.89 23.15
N ARG A 90 -27.72 5.78 22.28
CA ARG A 90 -27.74 5.59 20.80
C ARG A 90 -26.38 5.30 20.21
N HIS A 91 -25.34 5.84 20.82
CA HIS A 91 -23.98 5.80 20.35
C HIS A 91 -23.13 4.93 21.29
N VAL A 92 -22.27 4.08 20.73
CA VAL A 92 -21.44 3.16 21.52
C VAL A 92 -19.98 3.17 21.06
N CYS A 93 -19.07 3.10 22.02
CA CYS A 93 -17.64 2.90 21.83
C CYS A 93 -17.32 1.44 22.12
N VAL A 94 -16.63 0.75 21.22
CA VAL A 94 -16.32 -0.68 21.33
C VAL A 94 -14.84 -0.96 21.06
N ALA A 95 -14.37 -2.12 21.49
CA ALA A 95 -13.08 -2.65 21.09
C ALA A 95 -13.24 -3.97 20.32
N ALA A 96 -12.28 -4.24 19.43
CA ALA A 96 -12.07 -5.54 18.83
C ALA A 96 -10.99 -6.31 19.59
N ALA A 97 -11.26 -7.58 19.88
CA ALA A 97 -10.31 -8.51 20.47
C ALA A 97 -9.19 -8.92 19.50
N GLY A 98 -8.10 -9.46 20.05
CA GLY A 98 -6.85 -9.69 19.34
C GLY A 98 -6.76 -10.91 18.43
N ARG A 99 -7.67 -11.91 18.48
CA ARG A 99 -7.52 -13.26 17.82
C ARG A 99 -7.14 -13.28 16.36
N ALA A 100 -7.53 -12.24 15.69
CA ALA A 100 -7.38 -12.10 14.27
C ALA A 100 -6.17 -11.23 13.91
N LEU A 101 -5.55 -10.54 14.90
CA LEU A 101 -4.38 -9.72 14.70
C LEU A 101 -3.22 -10.57 14.21
N LYS A 102 -2.84 -10.32 12.95
CA LYS A 102 -1.65 -10.91 12.37
C LYS A 102 -0.55 -9.86 12.38
N THR A 103 0.50 -10.12 13.15
CA THR A 103 1.68 -9.27 13.17
C THR A 103 2.74 -9.87 12.27
N GLN A 104 3.27 -9.08 11.33
CA GLN A 104 4.32 -9.50 10.41
C GLN A 104 5.46 -8.51 10.40
N GLN A 105 6.68 -9.05 10.37
CA GLN A 105 7.86 -8.27 10.08
C GLN A 105 8.11 -8.27 8.58
N ALA A 106 8.43 -7.12 8.04
CA ALA A 106 8.85 -7.00 6.65
C ALA A 106 9.91 -5.93 6.50
N SER A 107 10.75 -6.12 5.49
CA SER A 107 11.70 -5.11 5.05
C SER A 107 11.36 -4.71 3.62
N TYR A 108 11.62 -3.45 3.30
CA TYR A 108 11.48 -2.94 1.95
C TYR A 108 12.62 -1.99 1.65
N GLU A 109 13.08 -2.02 0.40
CA GLU A 109 14.18 -1.19 -0.08
C GLU A 109 13.76 -0.42 -1.32
N LEU A 110 14.15 0.85 -1.35
CA LEU A 110 14.02 1.74 -2.48
C LEU A 110 15.41 2.09 -3.00
N SER A 111 15.69 1.77 -4.25
CA SER A 111 16.91 2.20 -4.94
C SER A 111 16.61 3.36 -5.88
N LEU A 112 17.17 4.53 -5.57
CA LEU A 112 17.07 5.74 -6.38
C LEU A 112 18.07 5.68 -7.54
N LYS A 113 17.71 6.31 -8.67
CA LYS A 113 18.62 6.39 -9.84
C LYS A 113 19.90 7.16 -9.52
N GLU A 114 19.77 8.19 -8.70
CA GLU A 114 20.85 9.04 -8.22
C GLU A 114 20.66 9.33 -6.72
N PRO A 115 21.70 9.75 -5.99
CA PRO A 115 21.54 10.10 -4.58
C PRO A 115 20.67 11.35 -4.42
N GLN A 116 19.54 11.22 -3.71
CA GLN A 116 18.59 12.32 -3.46
C GLN A 116 18.42 12.54 -1.95
N VAL A 117 17.96 13.74 -1.59
CA VAL A 117 17.56 14.04 -0.21
C VAL A 117 16.23 13.34 0.06
N VAL A 118 16.17 12.57 1.14
CA VAL A 118 14.95 11.87 1.56
C VAL A 118 13.99 12.89 2.14
N ASN A 119 12.87 13.09 1.46
CA ASN A 119 11.77 13.91 1.95
C ASN A 119 10.66 13.02 2.55
N GLN A 120 9.62 13.65 3.09
CA GLN A 120 8.50 12.93 3.71
C GLN A 120 7.79 11.98 2.73
N GLU A 121 7.75 12.31 1.45
CA GLU A 121 7.09 11.50 0.41
C GLU A 121 7.85 10.20 0.15
N LEU A 122 9.19 10.26 0.00
CA LEU A 122 10.04 9.08 -0.12
C LEU A 122 9.96 8.20 1.13
N LEU A 123 9.88 8.80 2.32
CA LEU A 123 9.77 8.06 3.57
C LEU A 123 8.43 7.30 3.65
N CYS A 124 7.32 7.97 3.33
CA CYS A 124 6.00 7.35 3.23
C CYS A 124 5.98 6.21 2.20
N GLN A 125 6.63 6.40 1.05
CA GLN A 125 6.75 5.36 0.03
C GLN A 125 7.51 4.13 0.54
N LEU A 126 8.61 4.35 1.25
CA LEU A 126 9.46 3.29 1.78
C LEU A 126 8.69 2.47 2.83
N GLU A 127 8.02 3.14 3.78
CA GLU A 127 7.22 2.50 4.82
C GLU A 127 6.01 1.76 4.25
N ALA A 128 5.26 2.38 3.33
CA ALA A 128 4.13 1.73 2.68
C ALA A 128 4.55 0.48 1.90
N GLY A 129 5.72 0.50 1.25
CA GLY A 129 6.28 -0.69 0.59
C GLY A 129 6.58 -1.82 1.56
N ALA A 130 7.03 -1.52 2.78
CA ALA A 130 7.26 -2.52 3.82
C ALA A 130 5.95 -3.07 4.39
N ILE A 131 4.94 -2.23 4.58
CA ILE A 131 3.60 -2.65 5.01
C ILE A 131 2.97 -3.56 3.95
N GLU A 132 3.06 -3.20 2.67
CA GLU A 132 2.57 -4.05 1.56
C GLU A 132 3.33 -5.38 1.51
N ALA A 133 4.65 -5.37 1.73
CA ALA A 133 5.44 -6.59 1.82
C ALA A 133 5.03 -7.46 3.03
N ALA A 134 4.63 -6.86 4.15
CA ALA A 134 4.10 -7.56 5.31
C ALA A 134 2.73 -8.20 5.00
N GLU A 135 1.83 -7.45 4.36
CA GLU A 135 0.50 -7.92 3.97
C GLU A 135 0.57 -9.10 2.98
N ARG A 136 1.45 -9.02 1.97
CA ARG A 136 1.63 -10.11 0.98
C ARG A 136 2.09 -11.42 1.59
N GLN A 137 2.73 -11.43 2.76
CA GLN A 137 3.11 -12.68 3.42
C GLN A 137 1.90 -13.51 3.86
N PHE A 138 0.71 -12.91 3.99
CA PHE A 138 -0.54 -13.64 4.23
C PHE A 138 -1.09 -14.32 2.97
N HIS A 139 -0.61 -13.91 1.78
CA HIS A 139 -1.18 -14.24 0.49
C HIS A 139 -0.08 -14.73 -0.48
N PRO A 140 0.44 -15.96 -0.32
CA PRO A 140 1.32 -16.54 -1.33
C PRO A 140 0.59 -16.60 -2.67
N GLU A 141 1.30 -16.30 -3.78
CA GLU A 141 0.75 -16.14 -5.15
C GLU A 141 -0.04 -17.36 -5.70
N THR A 142 -0.06 -18.47 -4.94
CA THR A 142 -0.79 -19.71 -5.23
C THR A 142 -2.27 -19.71 -4.81
N ALA A 143 -2.77 -18.70 -4.08
CA ALA A 143 -4.16 -18.68 -3.59
C ALA A 143 -5.16 -18.14 -4.64
N LYS A 144 -5.95 -19.04 -5.25
CA LYS A 144 -6.95 -18.76 -6.31
C LYS A 144 -8.40 -18.48 -5.82
N GLN A 145 -8.61 -17.97 -4.61
CA GLN A 145 -9.97 -17.63 -4.11
C GLN A 145 -10.01 -16.28 -3.40
N GLU A 146 -11.22 -15.73 -3.26
CA GLU A 146 -11.54 -14.45 -2.60
C GLU A 146 -10.66 -14.23 -1.37
N GLN A 147 -9.72 -13.29 -1.50
CA GLN A 147 -8.68 -13.07 -0.51
C GLN A 147 -9.29 -12.39 0.71
N PRO A 148 -9.05 -12.90 1.93
CA PRO A 148 -9.49 -12.21 3.14
C PRO A 148 -8.82 -10.84 3.20
N VAL A 149 -9.63 -9.79 3.35
CA VAL A 149 -9.17 -8.40 3.42
C VAL A 149 -8.76 -8.11 4.84
N PHE A 150 -7.56 -7.53 5.01
CA PHE A 150 -7.08 -7.11 6.32
C PHE A 150 -7.06 -5.58 6.40
N TYR A 151 -7.43 -5.05 7.55
CA TYR A 151 -7.20 -3.66 7.90
C TYR A 151 -5.87 -3.52 8.62
N LEU A 152 -5.07 -2.51 8.26
CA LEU A 152 -3.87 -2.19 9.04
C LEU A 152 -4.30 -1.64 10.41
N ALA A 153 -4.02 -2.39 11.47
CA ALA A 153 -4.28 -1.96 12.84
C ALA A 153 -3.20 -0.95 13.31
N GLY A 154 -1.97 -1.17 12.87
CA GLY A 154 -0.85 -0.26 13.11
C GLY A 154 0.47 -0.85 12.64
N TYR A 155 1.52 -0.02 12.62
CA TYR A 155 2.88 -0.47 12.37
C TYR A 155 3.87 0.38 13.14
N SER A 156 5.05 -0.19 13.39
CA SER A 156 6.21 0.50 13.95
C SER A 156 7.44 0.25 13.09
N VAL A 157 8.23 1.30 12.90
CA VAL A 157 9.54 1.17 12.25
C VAL A 157 10.51 0.59 13.28
N VAL A 158 11.09 -0.55 12.94
CA VAL A 158 12.13 -1.22 13.73
C VAL A 158 13.49 -0.57 13.44
N GLN A 159 13.75 -0.26 12.17
CA GLN A 159 15.06 0.26 11.74
C GLN A 159 14.96 0.88 10.35
N TYR A 160 15.70 1.96 10.11
CA TYR A 160 16.02 2.42 8.77
C TYR A 160 17.46 2.09 8.37
N THR A 161 17.71 2.00 7.08
CA THR A 161 19.06 1.91 6.50
C THR A 161 19.23 2.93 5.37
N LEU A 162 20.41 3.54 5.31
CA LEU A 162 20.85 4.44 4.26
C LEU A 162 22.15 3.90 3.65
N ASP A 163 22.12 3.54 2.38
CA ASP A 163 23.25 2.92 1.68
C ASP A 163 23.84 1.72 2.46
N ASP A 164 22.95 0.89 3.01
CA ASP A 164 23.20 -0.29 3.83
C ASP A 164 23.71 -0.01 5.26
N TYR A 165 23.82 1.26 5.66
CA TYR A 165 24.18 1.65 7.02
C TYR A 165 22.92 1.89 7.88
N PRO A 166 22.84 1.31 9.08
CA PRO A 166 21.70 1.53 9.96
C PRO A 166 21.65 2.96 10.49
N ILE A 167 20.46 3.57 10.44
CA ILE A 167 20.22 4.94 10.92
C ILE A 167 18.87 5.03 11.62
N SER A 168 18.75 5.94 12.60
CA SER A 168 17.51 6.14 13.37
C SER A 168 16.45 6.96 12.64
N ASN A 169 16.85 7.85 11.72
CA ASN A 169 15.96 8.67 10.93
C ASN A 169 16.54 8.86 9.52
N LEU A 170 15.71 8.80 8.49
CA LEU A 170 16.11 9.04 7.10
C LEU A 170 15.83 10.46 6.63
N LEU A 171 14.90 11.18 7.26
CA LEU A 171 14.47 12.49 6.78
C LEU A 171 15.65 13.47 6.66
N ASP A 172 15.71 14.19 5.55
CA ASP A 172 16.76 15.14 5.17
C ASP A 172 18.16 14.55 4.93
N HIS A 173 18.34 13.23 5.10
CA HIS A 173 19.57 12.57 4.67
C HIS A 173 19.63 12.42 3.15
N ARG A 174 20.84 12.37 2.59
CA ARG A 174 21.08 12.15 1.17
C ARG A 174 21.72 10.79 0.94
N GLY A 175 21.12 9.95 0.11
CA GLY A 175 21.68 8.65 -0.27
C GLY A 175 20.95 8.03 -1.44
N ARG A 176 21.36 6.81 -1.82
CA ARG A 176 20.85 6.14 -3.03
C ARG A 176 19.99 4.92 -2.71
N ARG A 177 20.39 4.09 -1.74
CA ARG A 177 19.60 2.95 -1.26
C ARG A 177 18.98 3.30 0.08
N LEU A 178 17.66 3.30 0.14
CA LEU A 178 16.90 3.52 1.36
C LEU A 178 16.28 2.18 1.75
N GLY A 179 16.41 1.78 3.00
CA GLY A 179 15.75 0.58 3.52
C GLY A 179 14.98 0.89 4.79
N VAL A 180 13.90 0.14 4.99
CA VAL A 180 13.14 0.15 6.24
C VAL A 180 12.81 -1.28 6.63
N LYS A 181 12.85 -1.54 7.94
CA LYS A 181 12.28 -2.72 8.55
C LYS A 181 11.11 -2.28 9.43
N VAL A 182 9.94 -2.86 9.21
CA VAL A 182 8.73 -2.59 9.99
C VAL A 182 8.21 -3.84 10.66
N ILE A 183 7.48 -3.64 11.74
CA ILE A 183 6.55 -4.62 12.30
C ILE A 183 5.14 -4.05 12.11
N ALA A 184 4.30 -4.74 11.35
CA ALA A 184 2.95 -4.30 11.01
C ALA A 184 1.92 -5.31 11.51
N THR A 185 0.85 -4.82 12.10
CA THR A 185 -0.24 -5.62 12.68
C THR A 185 -1.52 -5.38 11.88
N PHE A 186 -2.19 -6.47 11.54
CA PHE A 186 -3.33 -6.49 10.62
C PHE A 186 -4.55 -7.14 11.27
N LEU A 187 -5.73 -6.51 11.16
CA LEU A 187 -7.01 -7.00 11.66
C LEU A 187 -7.91 -7.48 10.52
N PRO A 188 -8.33 -8.76 10.48
CA PRO A 188 -9.28 -9.29 9.53
C PRO A 188 -10.60 -8.53 9.50
N ARG A 189 -11.05 -8.26 8.28
CA ARG A 189 -12.28 -7.50 8.04
C ARG A 189 -13.51 -8.14 8.65
N GLU A 190 -13.56 -9.48 8.70
CA GLU A 190 -14.72 -10.22 9.21
C GLU A 190 -14.98 -9.94 10.70
N VAL A 191 -13.93 -9.67 11.48
CA VAL A 191 -14.05 -9.29 12.91
C VAL A 191 -14.74 -7.94 13.04
N VAL A 192 -14.31 -6.96 12.24
CA VAL A 192 -14.88 -5.61 12.21
C VAL A 192 -16.34 -5.65 11.75
N ASP A 193 -16.62 -6.35 10.65
CA ASP A 193 -17.96 -6.45 10.08
C ASP A 193 -18.95 -7.15 11.03
N SER A 194 -18.48 -8.15 11.79
CA SER A 194 -19.28 -8.85 12.81
C SER A 194 -19.62 -7.94 14.00
N LEU A 195 -18.68 -7.13 14.47
CA LEU A 195 -18.90 -6.12 15.52
C LEU A 195 -19.93 -5.07 15.09
N TYR A 196 -19.75 -4.45 13.93
CA TYR A 196 -20.70 -3.47 13.39
C TYR A 196 -22.10 -4.08 13.21
N THR A 197 -22.18 -5.31 12.71
CA THR A 197 -23.46 -6.00 12.54
C THR A 197 -24.16 -6.27 13.87
N THR A 198 -23.40 -6.65 14.89
CA THR A 198 -23.91 -6.87 16.25
C THR A 198 -24.44 -5.57 16.85
N MET A 199 -23.69 -4.47 16.77
CA MET A 199 -24.13 -3.16 17.28
C MET A 199 -25.36 -2.63 16.54
N ARG A 200 -25.41 -2.78 15.21
CA ARG A 200 -26.59 -2.40 14.44
C ARG A 200 -27.85 -3.19 14.86
N LYS A 201 -27.71 -4.47 15.18
CA LYS A 201 -28.80 -5.32 15.70
C LYS A 201 -29.25 -4.98 17.12
N THR A 202 -28.46 -4.22 17.88
CA THR A 202 -28.90 -3.66 19.17
C THR A 202 -29.55 -2.29 19.01
N GLY A 203 -29.49 -1.69 17.81
CA GLY A 203 -29.94 -0.33 17.55
C GLY A 203 -28.93 0.74 17.98
N LEU A 204 -27.66 0.35 18.13
CA LEU A 204 -26.56 1.25 18.46
C LEU A 204 -25.77 1.63 17.21
N GLU A 205 -25.32 2.87 17.17
CA GLU A 205 -24.35 3.36 16.20
C GLU A 205 -22.94 3.37 16.83
N VAL A 206 -21.99 2.67 16.20
CA VAL A 206 -20.60 2.68 16.65
C VAL A 206 -19.99 4.06 16.40
N SER A 207 -19.53 4.70 17.48
CA SER A 207 -18.87 6.00 17.43
C SER A 207 -17.36 5.85 17.30
N SER A 208 -16.78 4.92 18.06
CA SER A 208 -15.37 4.57 17.98
C SER A 208 -15.17 3.05 18.06
N LEU A 209 -14.12 2.59 17.38
CA LEU A 209 -13.62 1.22 17.43
C LEU A 209 -12.13 1.29 17.74
N THR A 210 -11.66 0.52 18.72
CA THR A 210 -10.24 0.37 19.07
C THR A 210 -9.87 -1.10 19.18
N LEU A 211 -8.60 -1.40 19.44
CA LEU A 211 -8.20 -2.72 19.91
C LEU A 211 -8.24 -2.78 21.43
N GLU A 212 -8.66 -3.91 21.99
CA GLU A 212 -8.65 -4.17 23.44
C GLU A 212 -7.28 -3.90 24.08
N PRO A 213 -6.15 -4.42 23.58
CA PRO A 213 -4.84 -4.14 24.18
C PRO A 213 -4.45 -2.66 24.13
N ILE A 214 -4.96 -1.87 23.17
CA ILE A 214 -4.74 -0.42 23.10
C ILE A 214 -5.59 0.29 24.17
N ALA A 215 -6.86 -0.09 24.29
CA ALA A 215 -7.76 0.43 25.31
C ALA A 215 -7.19 0.18 26.70
N ALA A 216 -6.83 -1.07 27.02
CA ALA A 216 -6.25 -1.44 28.30
C ALA A 216 -4.95 -0.69 28.60
N MET A 217 -4.07 -0.51 27.60
CA MET A 217 -2.84 0.28 27.71
C MET A 217 -3.12 1.75 28.04
N ASN A 218 -4.18 2.34 27.47
CA ASN A 218 -4.59 3.72 27.76
C ASN A 218 -5.15 3.90 29.18
N ALA A 219 -5.83 2.89 29.72
CA ALA A 219 -6.25 2.92 31.13
C ALA A 219 -5.11 2.66 32.11
N ALA A 220 -4.29 1.64 31.85
CA ALA A 220 -3.34 1.10 32.82
C ALA A 220 -1.97 1.80 32.82
N ILE A 221 -1.50 2.26 31.65
CA ILE A 221 -0.12 2.75 31.48
C ILE A 221 -0.13 4.19 30.94
N PRO A 222 0.10 5.19 31.82
CA PRO A 222 0.26 6.58 31.43
C PRO A 222 1.29 6.80 30.31
N ARG A 223 1.01 7.76 29.41
CA ARG A 223 1.84 8.02 28.22
C ARG A 223 3.31 8.31 28.56
N ASN A 224 3.58 9.03 29.64
CA ASN A 224 4.95 9.33 30.09
C ASN A 224 5.74 8.09 30.50
N LEU A 225 5.09 6.99 30.89
CA LEU A 225 5.76 5.73 31.22
C LEU A 225 6.08 4.89 29.98
N ARG A 226 5.44 5.16 28.83
CA ARG A 226 5.63 4.40 27.57
C ARG A 226 7.01 4.62 26.92
N LEU A 227 7.79 5.58 27.43
CA LEU A 227 9.22 5.70 27.10
C LEU A 227 10.02 4.48 27.57
N LEU A 228 9.54 3.81 28.61
CA LEU A 228 10.14 2.57 29.10
C LEU A 228 9.67 1.37 28.26
N ASN A 229 10.50 0.34 28.22
CA ASN A 229 10.15 -0.95 27.65
C ASN A 229 9.17 -1.68 28.60
N LEU A 230 7.87 -1.63 28.34
CA LEU A 230 6.82 -2.20 29.20
C LEU A 230 5.96 -3.17 28.40
N ALA A 231 5.48 -4.23 29.05
CA ALA A 231 4.44 -5.10 28.50
C ALA A 231 3.17 -5.01 29.33
N LEU A 232 2.03 -4.93 28.68
CA LEU A 232 0.71 -5.09 29.27
C LEU A 232 0.10 -6.38 28.73
N VAL A 233 -0.42 -7.21 29.63
CA VAL A 233 -1.08 -8.49 29.30
C VAL A 233 -2.48 -8.48 29.88
N ASP A 234 -3.50 -8.38 29.04
CA ASP A 234 -4.90 -8.52 29.44
C ASP A 234 -5.34 -9.98 29.35
N ILE A 235 -5.43 -10.65 30.49
CA ILE A 235 -5.75 -12.08 30.61
C ILE A 235 -7.25 -12.21 30.89
N GLY A 236 -8.00 -12.46 29.83
CA GLY A 236 -9.44 -12.68 29.87
C GLY A 236 -9.83 -14.12 30.20
N ALA A 237 -11.04 -14.50 29.76
CA ALA A 237 -11.53 -15.88 29.88
C ALA A 237 -10.88 -16.78 28.83
N GLY A 238 -10.96 -16.44 27.55
CA GLY A 238 -10.45 -17.28 26.44
C GLY A 238 -9.19 -16.76 25.73
N THR A 239 -8.76 -15.51 25.97
CA THR A 239 -7.60 -14.89 25.32
C THR A 239 -6.75 -14.12 26.31
N SER A 240 -5.45 -14.04 26.01
CA SER A 240 -4.53 -13.13 26.70
C SER A 240 -3.94 -12.14 25.68
N ASP A 241 -4.44 -10.90 25.69
CA ASP A 241 -4.08 -9.83 24.76
C ASP A 241 -2.85 -9.06 25.24
N ILE A 242 -1.84 -8.91 24.37
CA ILE A 242 -0.52 -8.40 24.75
C ILE A 242 -0.20 -7.15 23.94
N ALA A 243 0.14 -6.06 24.63
CA ALA A 243 0.72 -4.86 24.04
C ALA A 243 2.07 -4.54 24.67
N VAL A 244 3.02 -4.18 23.83
CA VAL A 244 4.39 -3.82 24.23
C VAL A 244 4.66 -2.38 23.87
N SER A 245 5.10 -1.56 24.82
CA SER A 245 5.49 -0.17 24.57
C SER A 245 6.98 0.04 24.76
N ARG A 246 7.58 0.89 23.91
CA ARG A 246 8.95 1.39 24.02
C ARG A 246 9.05 2.73 23.28
N ASP A 247 9.98 3.60 23.68
CA ASP A 247 10.28 4.88 22.99
C ASP A 247 9.05 5.81 22.83
N GLY A 248 8.09 5.71 23.74
CA GLY A 248 6.90 6.57 23.79
C GLY A 248 5.70 6.04 22.99
N GLY A 249 5.85 4.92 22.29
CA GLY A 249 4.81 4.30 21.47
C GLY A 249 4.58 2.82 21.79
N VAL A 250 3.54 2.25 21.17
CA VAL A 250 3.32 0.79 21.20
C VAL A 250 4.05 0.18 20.01
N VAL A 251 5.00 -0.71 20.28
CA VAL A 251 5.90 -1.29 19.28
C VAL A 251 5.50 -2.70 18.84
N GLY A 252 4.59 -3.35 19.56
CA GLY A 252 4.12 -4.68 19.23
C GLY A 252 2.76 -5.01 19.83
N TYR A 253 1.99 -5.77 19.05
CA TYR A 253 0.71 -6.37 19.45
C TYR A 253 0.74 -7.85 19.13
N THR A 254 0.29 -8.66 20.07
CA THR A 254 0.13 -10.10 19.90
C THR A 254 -0.90 -10.61 20.91
N MET A 255 -1.23 -11.89 20.85
CA MET A 255 -1.98 -12.53 21.91
C MET A 255 -1.57 -13.99 22.05
N ALA A 256 -1.96 -14.56 23.18
CA ALA A 256 -2.06 -16.00 23.37
C ALA A 256 -3.53 -16.45 23.29
N THR A 257 -3.80 -17.55 22.57
CA THR A 257 -5.13 -18.21 22.53
C THR A 257 -5.39 -19.09 23.76
N VAL A 258 -4.75 -18.74 24.88
CA VAL A 258 -4.90 -19.40 26.18
C VAL A 258 -5.03 -18.32 27.25
N ALA A 259 -5.90 -18.56 28.23
CA ALA A 259 -6.21 -17.64 29.31
C ALA A 259 -6.81 -18.35 30.54
N GLY A 260 -7.88 -17.81 31.12
CA GLY A 260 -8.50 -18.32 32.34
C GLY A 260 -9.32 -19.61 32.17
N ASP A 261 -9.86 -19.86 30.98
CA ASP A 261 -10.74 -20.99 30.69
C ASP A 261 -9.99 -22.33 30.79
N GLU A 262 -8.70 -22.36 30.45
CA GLU A 262 -7.86 -23.56 30.54
C GLU A 262 -7.75 -24.05 31.99
N VAL A 263 -7.65 -23.12 32.93
CA VAL A 263 -7.61 -23.41 34.36
C VAL A 263 -8.97 -23.93 34.81
N THR A 264 -10.05 -23.28 34.37
CA THR A 264 -11.43 -23.71 34.69
C THR A 264 -11.71 -25.10 34.14
N GLU A 265 -11.34 -25.39 32.90
CA GLU A 265 -11.47 -26.71 32.30
C GLU A 265 -10.62 -27.77 33.00
N ALA A 266 -9.45 -27.41 33.52
CA ALA A 266 -8.62 -28.32 34.31
C ALA A 266 -9.30 -28.69 35.63
N VAL A 267 -9.87 -27.71 36.33
CA VAL A 267 -10.68 -27.95 37.55
C VAL A 267 -11.91 -28.79 37.22
N MET A 268 -12.60 -28.48 36.13
CA MET A 268 -13.77 -29.22 35.66
C MET A 268 -13.46 -30.71 35.44
N LYS A 269 -12.34 -31.01 34.76
CA LYS A 269 -11.90 -32.39 34.44
C LYS A 269 -11.39 -33.13 35.68
N GLU A 270 -10.67 -32.46 36.57
CA GLU A 270 -10.10 -33.06 37.78
C GLU A 270 -11.19 -33.42 38.80
N TYR A 271 -12.14 -32.52 39.03
CA TYR A 271 -13.15 -32.66 40.10
C TYR A 271 -14.53 -33.09 39.59
N LEU A 272 -14.68 -33.34 38.29
CA LEU A 272 -15.92 -33.77 37.64
C LEU A 272 -17.11 -32.87 38.00
N VAL A 273 -16.91 -31.57 37.91
CA VAL A 273 -17.95 -30.54 38.13
C VAL A 273 -18.40 -29.94 36.78
N ASP A 274 -19.49 -29.18 36.76
CA ASP A 274 -19.78 -28.36 35.59
C ASP A 274 -18.87 -27.13 35.52
N PHE A 275 -18.86 -26.45 34.37
CA PHE A 275 -17.98 -25.30 34.14
C PHE A 275 -18.26 -24.14 35.12
N ALA A 276 -19.53 -23.89 35.44
CA ALA A 276 -19.90 -22.79 36.34
C ALA A 276 -19.37 -23.03 37.76
N THR A 277 -19.48 -24.27 38.25
CA THR A 277 -18.95 -24.70 39.54
C THR A 277 -17.41 -24.67 39.52
N ALA A 278 -16.77 -25.12 38.44
CA ALA A 278 -15.32 -25.02 38.29
C ALA A 278 -14.81 -23.57 38.34
N GLU A 279 -15.52 -22.64 37.71
CA GLU A 279 -15.17 -21.21 37.73
C GLU A 279 -15.28 -20.66 39.16
N GLN A 280 -16.36 -21.00 39.89
CA GLN A 280 -16.51 -20.62 41.28
C GLN A 280 -15.39 -21.16 42.17
N MET A 281 -15.01 -22.44 41.98
CA MET A 281 -13.88 -23.04 42.68
C MET A 281 -12.57 -22.29 42.37
N LYS A 282 -12.31 -21.96 41.10
CA LYS A 282 -11.13 -21.18 40.69
C LYS A 282 -11.10 -19.79 41.33
N MET A 283 -12.23 -19.08 41.34
CA MET A 283 -12.32 -17.73 41.94
C MET A 283 -12.01 -17.72 43.45
N LYS A 284 -12.33 -18.81 44.16
CA LYS A 284 -12.13 -18.94 45.60
C LYS A 284 -10.68 -19.22 46.02
N LEU A 285 -9.80 -19.56 45.08
CA LEU A 285 -8.36 -19.84 45.33
C LEU A 285 -7.62 -18.70 46.06
N SER A 286 -8.10 -17.46 45.93
CA SER A 286 -7.41 -16.28 46.48
C SER A 286 -7.86 -15.89 47.90
N GLY A 287 -8.87 -16.55 48.49
CA GLY A 287 -9.50 -16.04 49.71
C GLY A 287 -10.20 -17.05 50.63
N GLU A 288 -10.35 -18.33 50.24
CA GLU A 288 -10.90 -19.37 51.11
C GLU A 288 -9.83 -20.46 51.39
N ASP A 289 -9.82 -21.03 52.60
CA ASP A 289 -8.91 -22.13 52.95
C ASP A 289 -9.41 -23.47 52.39
N ASP A 290 -10.73 -23.69 52.45
CA ASP A 290 -11.43 -24.90 51.99
C ASP A 290 -12.59 -24.52 51.06
N ILE A 291 -12.75 -25.29 49.99
CA ILE A 291 -13.73 -25.07 48.93
C ILE A 291 -14.66 -26.28 48.86
N SER A 292 -15.90 -26.10 49.28
CA SER A 292 -16.96 -27.11 49.15
C SER A 292 -17.69 -26.98 47.81
N PHE A 293 -17.95 -28.12 47.17
CA PHE A 293 -18.63 -28.17 45.88
C PHE A 293 -19.38 -29.50 45.72
N ARG A 294 -20.30 -29.52 44.75
CA ARG A 294 -21.04 -30.71 44.36
C ARG A 294 -20.62 -31.16 42.97
N ASP A 295 -20.25 -32.42 42.82
CA ASP A 295 -19.88 -32.98 41.52
C ASP A 295 -21.10 -33.27 40.63
N ILE A 296 -20.87 -33.62 39.36
CA ILE A 296 -21.95 -33.97 38.41
C ILE A 296 -22.74 -35.23 38.79
N LEU A 297 -22.21 -36.06 39.71
CA LEU A 297 -22.90 -37.23 40.26
C LEU A 297 -23.75 -36.86 41.49
N GLY A 298 -23.68 -35.60 41.91
CA GLY A 298 -24.42 -35.05 43.02
C GLY A 298 -23.80 -35.32 44.38
N LEU A 299 -22.54 -35.75 44.46
CA LEU A 299 -21.80 -35.96 45.70
C LEU A 299 -21.18 -34.65 46.16
N GLU A 300 -21.22 -34.40 47.47
CA GLU A 300 -20.59 -33.24 48.11
C GLU A 300 -19.12 -33.56 48.43
N HIS A 301 -18.23 -32.66 48.04
CA HIS A 301 -16.80 -32.75 48.27
C HIS A 301 -16.30 -31.46 48.91
N THR A 302 -15.14 -31.53 49.56
CA THR A 302 -14.42 -30.35 50.04
C THR A 302 -12.95 -30.54 49.79
N VAL A 303 -12.32 -29.55 49.17
CA VAL A 303 -10.90 -29.55 48.83
C VAL A 303 -10.25 -28.29 49.39
N SER A 304 -9.03 -28.40 49.89
CA SER A 304 -8.29 -27.20 50.32
C SER A 304 -7.89 -26.36 49.11
N ALA A 305 -7.87 -25.03 49.24
CA ALA A 305 -7.43 -24.14 48.18
C ALA A 305 -5.98 -24.43 47.76
N LYS A 306 -5.13 -24.85 48.69
CA LYS A 306 -3.73 -25.25 48.41
C LYS A 306 -3.65 -26.51 47.54
N GLU A 307 -4.51 -27.49 47.79
CA GLU A 307 -4.58 -28.69 46.96
C GLU A 307 -5.09 -28.35 45.56
N LEU A 308 -6.18 -27.58 45.46
CA LEU A 308 -6.71 -27.11 44.18
C LEU A 308 -5.66 -26.31 43.41
N GLN A 309 -4.95 -25.39 44.07
CA GLN A 309 -3.87 -24.61 43.47
C GLN A 309 -2.78 -25.53 42.90
N GLY A 310 -2.32 -26.52 43.69
CA GLY A 310 -1.33 -27.49 43.25
C GLY A 310 -1.75 -28.30 42.02
N LYS A 311 -3.06 -28.59 41.88
CA LYS A 311 -3.62 -29.25 40.68
C LYS A 311 -3.68 -28.34 39.46
N THR A 312 -3.93 -27.05 39.68
CA THR A 312 -3.98 -26.04 38.59
C THR A 312 -2.61 -25.51 38.17
N GLU A 313 -1.58 -25.64 39.02
CA GLU A 313 -0.23 -25.11 38.81
C GLU A 313 0.40 -25.49 37.46
N PRO A 314 0.32 -26.75 36.97
CA PRO A 314 0.90 -27.10 35.66
C PRO A 314 0.20 -26.40 34.50
N VAL A 315 -1.10 -26.11 34.63
CA VAL A 315 -1.88 -25.41 33.61
C VAL A 315 -1.57 -23.93 33.65
N MET A 316 -1.50 -23.34 34.84
CA MET A 316 -1.02 -21.96 35.03
C MET A 316 0.38 -21.77 34.46
N ARG A 317 1.32 -22.70 34.70
CA ARG A 317 2.68 -22.59 34.17
C ARG A 317 2.69 -22.57 32.63
N ARG A 318 1.90 -23.43 31.98
CA ARG A 318 1.75 -23.41 30.51
C ARG A 318 1.18 -22.09 30.00
N LEU A 319 0.20 -21.52 30.71
CA LEU A 319 -0.33 -20.18 30.41
C LEU A 319 0.79 -19.12 30.51
N CYS A 320 1.60 -19.13 31.57
CA CYS A 320 2.74 -18.22 31.69
C CYS A 320 3.76 -18.41 30.56
N GLU A 321 4.08 -19.66 30.18
CA GLU A 321 5.02 -19.98 29.11
C GLU A 321 4.57 -19.41 27.77
N GLU A 322 3.29 -19.59 27.41
CA GLU A 322 2.74 -19.01 26.18
C GLU A 322 2.76 -17.48 26.23
N ILE A 323 2.26 -16.86 27.31
CA ILE A 323 2.26 -15.39 27.46
C ILE A 323 3.67 -14.82 27.33
N THR A 324 4.64 -15.39 28.05
CA THR A 324 6.02 -14.89 28.05
C THR A 324 6.72 -15.14 26.72
N GLY A 325 6.45 -16.26 26.05
CA GLY A 325 6.89 -16.51 24.67
C GLY A 325 6.38 -15.45 23.69
N ARG A 326 5.10 -15.09 23.78
CA ARG A 326 4.49 -14.05 22.95
C ARG A 326 5.03 -12.66 23.23
N ILE A 327 5.27 -12.31 24.49
CA ILE A 327 5.94 -11.05 24.87
C ILE A 327 7.31 -10.96 24.19
N LEU A 328 8.12 -12.02 24.27
CA LEU A 328 9.46 -12.04 23.68
C LEU A 328 9.43 -11.97 22.14
N GLU A 329 8.48 -12.67 21.51
CA GLU A 329 8.26 -12.61 20.06
C GLU A 329 7.93 -11.18 19.60
N ALA A 330 7.03 -10.49 20.30
CA ALA A 330 6.59 -9.14 19.95
C ALA A 330 7.60 -8.05 20.31
N ASN A 331 8.36 -8.21 21.40
CA ASN A 331 9.29 -7.20 21.90
C ASN A 331 10.72 -7.37 21.38
N GLY A 332 11.11 -8.60 21.02
CA GLY A 332 12.48 -9.00 20.69
C GLY A 332 13.42 -9.16 21.90
N GLU A 333 13.05 -8.62 23.05
CA GLU A 333 13.81 -8.70 24.31
C GLU A 333 12.86 -8.75 25.53
N PRO A 334 13.33 -9.17 26.72
CA PRO A 334 12.52 -9.08 27.94
C PRO A 334 12.16 -7.62 28.29
N PRO A 335 10.90 -7.32 28.64
CA PRO A 335 10.49 -5.97 29.01
C PRO A 335 11.08 -5.55 30.37
N SER A 336 11.15 -4.25 30.64
CA SER A 336 11.59 -3.70 31.93
C SER A 336 10.58 -3.91 33.07
N ALA A 337 9.29 -4.05 32.73
CA ALA A 337 8.22 -4.43 33.65
C ALA A 337 7.02 -4.98 32.88
N VAL A 338 6.19 -5.78 33.57
CA VAL A 338 4.96 -6.36 33.04
C VAL A 338 3.77 -5.99 33.93
N PHE A 339 2.71 -5.49 33.31
CA PHE A 339 1.42 -5.23 33.95
C PHE A 339 0.43 -6.30 33.50
N LEU A 340 -0.05 -7.11 34.44
CA LEU A 340 -1.10 -8.10 34.19
C LEU A 340 -2.46 -7.48 34.51
N VAL A 341 -3.37 -7.49 33.56
CA VAL A 341 -4.76 -7.01 33.71
C VAL A 341 -5.74 -8.10 33.26
N GLY A 342 -7.04 -7.85 33.34
CA GLY A 342 -8.07 -8.83 33.04
C GLY A 342 -8.40 -9.75 34.22
N GLY A 343 -9.57 -10.39 34.17
CA GLY A 343 -10.05 -11.22 35.28
C GLY A 343 -9.14 -12.41 35.61
N GLY A 344 -8.51 -13.00 34.59
CA GLY A 344 -7.60 -14.14 34.73
C GLY A 344 -6.25 -13.78 35.37
N SER A 345 -5.86 -12.51 35.37
CA SER A 345 -4.63 -12.06 36.03
C SER A 345 -4.62 -12.29 37.54
N LYS A 346 -5.81 -12.40 38.16
CA LYS A 346 -6.00 -12.62 39.60
C LYS A 346 -5.62 -14.03 40.08
N LEU A 347 -5.22 -14.92 39.17
CA LEU A 347 -4.85 -16.28 39.53
C LEU A 347 -3.62 -16.30 40.47
N PRO A 348 -3.70 -16.93 41.66
CA PRO A 348 -2.60 -16.93 42.61
C PRO A 348 -1.33 -17.59 42.05
N GLY A 349 -0.20 -16.88 42.14
CA GLY A 349 1.10 -17.36 41.65
C GLY A 349 1.46 -16.90 40.23
N LEU A 350 0.51 -16.37 39.47
CA LEU A 350 0.70 -15.98 38.08
C LEU A 350 1.78 -14.90 37.89
N CYS A 351 1.75 -13.82 38.69
CA CYS A 351 2.78 -12.76 38.63
C CYS A 351 4.19 -13.32 38.88
N ALA A 352 4.33 -14.22 39.87
CA ALA A 352 5.62 -14.81 40.22
C ALA A 352 6.13 -15.73 39.09
N CYS A 353 5.23 -16.52 38.50
CA CYS A 353 5.50 -17.38 37.36
C CYS A 353 5.97 -16.59 36.12
N VAL A 354 5.29 -15.49 35.78
CA VAL A 354 5.71 -14.59 34.69
C VAL A 354 7.06 -13.94 34.97
N ALA A 355 7.30 -13.49 36.21
CA ALA A 355 8.59 -12.91 36.60
C ALA A 355 9.74 -13.92 36.48
N GLU A 356 9.53 -15.17 36.92
CA GLU A 356 10.50 -16.26 36.80
C GLU A 356 10.88 -16.51 35.33
N LEU A 357 9.89 -16.68 34.45
CA LEU A 357 10.11 -17.03 33.05
C LEU A 357 10.78 -15.91 32.24
N LEU A 358 10.41 -14.65 32.51
CA LEU A 358 11.06 -13.48 31.88
C LEU A 358 12.37 -13.08 32.55
N ARG A 359 12.77 -13.77 33.64
CA ARG A 359 13.96 -13.46 34.45
C ARG A 359 13.95 -12.03 35.00
N LEU A 360 12.76 -11.55 35.39
CA LEU A 360 12.56 -10.25 35.99
C LEU A 360 12.51 -10.35 37.52
N PRO A 361 12.96 -9.31 38.25
CA PRO A 361 12.66 -9.22 39.68
C PRO A 361 11.15 -9.29 39.93
N PRO A 362 10.66 -10.00 40.97
CA PRO A 362 9.22 -10.08 41.25
C PRO A 362 8.52 -8.73 41.39
N SER A 363 9.22 -7.70 41.84
CA SER A 363 8.70 -6.31 41.94
C SER A 363 8.46 -5.62 40.58
N ARG A 364 8.88 -6.22 39.47
CA ARG A 364 8.69 -5.71 38.10
C ARG A 364 7.50 -6.34 37.38
N VAL A 365 6.78 -7.26 38.02
CA VAL A 365 5.54 -7.84 37.50
C VAL A 365 4.42 -7.57 38.49
N ALA A 366 3.39 -6.85 38.07
CA ALA A 366 2.32 -6.42 38.97
C ALA A 366 0.96 -6.52 38.30
N LEU A 367 -0.09 -6.63 39.11
CA LEU A 367 -1.46 -6.42 38.66
C LEU A 367 -1.64 -4.93 38.29
N GLY A 368 -2.23 -4.67 37.13
CA GLY A 368 -2.74 -3.34 36.79
C GLY A 368 -4.02 -3.05 37.57
N GLY A 369 -4.44 -1.78 37.60
CA GLY A 369 -5.59 -1.35 38.40
C GLY A 369 -5.40 0.02 39.05
N ASN A 370 -4.29 0.17 39.76
CA ASN A 370 -4.03 1.35 40.61
C ASN A 370 -3.96 2.67 39.81
N ASN A 371 -3.57 2.61 38.54
CA ASN A 371 -3.44 3.80 37.70
C ASN A 371 -4.77 4.26 37.08
N PHE A 372 -5.83 3.46 37.12
CA PHE A 372 -7.11 3.79 36.46
C PHE A 372 -7.71 5.09 37.02
N MET A 373 -7.57 5.33 38.33
CA MET A 373 -8.08 6.51 39.03
C MET A 373 -7.36 7.82 38.64
N THR A 374 -6.26 7.73 37.88
CA THR A 374 -5.63 8.91 37.26
C THR A 374 -6.60 9.57 36.27
N TYR A 375 -7.38 8.76 35.55
CA TYR A 375 -8.24 9.19 34.45
C TYR A 375 -9.73 9.05 34.76
N VAL A 376 -10.09 8.46 35.89
CA VAL A 376 -11.48 8.14 36.25
C VAL A 376 -11.84 8.78 37.59
N ASP A 377 -13.02 9.37 37.65
CA ASP A 377 -13.70 9.78 38.88
C ASP A 377 -14.94 8.90 39.07
N ALA A 378 -14.97 8.12 40.14
CA ALA A 378 -16.04 7.17 40.44
C ALA A 378 -16.27 7.11 41.96
N PRO A 379 -16.89 8.14 42.56
CA PRO A 379 -16.96 8.29 44.02
C PRO A 379 -17.73 7.14 44.71
N ASP A 380 -18.69 6.54 44.02
CA ASP A 380 -19.58 5.52 44.58
C ASP A 380 -19.29 4.09 44.05
N MET A 381 -18.17 3.88 43.34
CA MET A 381 -17.86 2.59 42.70
C MET A 381 -16.37 2.25 42.83
N ASP A 382 -16.08 1.01 43.26
CA ASP A 382 -14.72 0.48 43.15
C ASP A 382 -14.49 -0.08 41.74
N LEU A 383 -13.71 0.65 40.96
CA LEU A 383 -13.34 0.29 39.59
C LEU A 383 -11.85 -0.06 39.47
N THR A 384 -11.18 -0.39 40.59
CA THR A 384 -9.73 -0.67 40.62
C THR A 384 -9.37 -2.09 40.23
N GLY A 385 -10.34 -2.99 40.10
CA GLY A 385 -10.13 -4.38 39.71
C GLY A 385 -9.50 -4.51 38.31
N PRO A 386 -8.55 -5.45 38.11
CA PRO A 386 -7.83 -5.60 36.84
C PRO A 386 -8.75 -5.94 35.65
N GLU A 387 -9.90 -6.57 35.89
CA GLU A 387 -10.95 -6.81 34.87
C GLU A 387 -11.54 -5.54 34.27
N MET A 388 -11.40 -4.39 34.94
CA MET A 388 -11.93 -3.12 34.44
C MET A 388 -11.01 -2.44 33.42
N ALA A 389 -9.80 -2.96 33.19
CA ALA A 389 -8.79 -2.33 32.35
C ALA A 389 -9.29 -2.02 30.94
N THR A 390 -9.88 -3.00 30.26
CA THR A 390 -10.38 -2.86 28.89
C THR A 390 -11.67 -2.04 28.81
N PRO A 391 -12.71 -2.32 29.61
CA PRO A 391 -13.91 -1.47 29.65
C PRO A 391 -13.62 0.00 29.94
N LEU A 392 -12.81 0.28 30.98
CA LEU A 392 -12.39 1.65 31.30
C LEU A 392 -11.49 2.20 30.20
N GLY A 393 -10.62 1.38 29.64
CA GLY A 393 -9.76 1.73 28.52
C GLY A 393 -10.54 2.27 27.34
N ILE A 394 -11.63 1.61 26.94
CA ILE A 394 -12.51 2.04 25.84
C ILE A 394 -13.17 3.38 26.21
N ALA A 395 -13.69 3.49 27.43
CA ALA A 395 -14.39 4.67 27.91
C ALA A 395 -13.47 5.88 28.04
N ILE A 396 -12.35 5.76 28.77
CA ILE A 396 -11.31 6.79 28.95
C ILE A 396 -10.77 7.21 27.58
N SER A 397 -10.49 6.26 26.71
CA SER A 397 -9.88 6.59 25.43
C SER A 397 -10.83 7.37 24.52
N SER A 398 -12.13 7.15 24.67
CA SER A 398 -13.17 7.90 23.96
C SER A 398 -13.49 9.23 24.65
N ALA A 399 -13.41 9.31 25.98
CA ALA A 399 -13.72 10.50 26.77
C ALA A 399 -12.61 11.55 26.75
N LEU A 400 -11.35 11.10 26.82
CA LEU A 400 -10.15 11.95 26.89
C LEU A 400 -9.46 12.08 25.54
N ASN A 401 -10.11 11.60 24.48
CA ASN A 401 -9.56 11.62 23.14
C ASN A 401 -8.18 10.97 23.06
N LEU A 402 -7.91 9.95 23.90
CA LEU A 402 -6.62 9.23 23.89
C LEU A 402 -6.54 8.23 22.74
N ILE A 403 -7.67 7.85 22.15
CA ILE A 403 -7.71 7.23 20.82
C ILE A 403 -7.53 8.29 19.70
N ASN A 404 -7.54 9.60 20.05
CA ASN A 404 -7.96 10.71 19.19
C ASN A 404 -9.37 10.44 18.65
N ASP A 405 -10.23 11.45 18.76
CA ASP A 405 -11.67 11.30 18.72
C ASP A 405 -12.16 10.44 17.55
N SER A 406 -13.37 9.93 17.74
CA SER A 406 -14.46 9.98 16.75
C SER A 406 -14.68 11.41 16.21
N PHE A 407 -13.62 12.09 15.80
CA PHE A 407 -13.71 13.17 14.88
C PHE A 407 -14.05 12.50 13.57
N SER A 408 -15.16 12.94 12.97
CA SER A 408 -15.70 12.43 11.73
C SER A 408 -14.72 12.61 10.58
N ILE A 409 -13.60 11.88 10.58
CA ILE A 409 -12.80 11.74 9.39
C ILE A 409 -13.67 10.97 8.45
N THR A 410 -14.19 11.67 7.46
CA THR A 410 -15.04 11.04 6.46
C THR A 410 -14.17 10.69 5.29
N LEU A 411 -14.05 9.40 5.00
CA LEU A 411 -13.42 8.93 3.78
C LEU A 411 -14.51 8.64 2.76
N ASN A 412 -14.53 9.41 1.68
CA ASN A 412 -15.54 9.31 0.62
C ASN A 412 -16.98 9.36 1.17
N GLY A 413 -17.22 10.25 2.15
CA GLY A 413 -18.53 10.48 2.76
C GLY A 413 -18.97 9.46 3.82
N LYS A 414 -18.12 8.48 4.16
CA LYS A 414 -18.37 7.51 5.25
C LYS A 414 -17.39 7.71 6.39
N LYS A 415 -17.77 7.40 7.63
CA LYS A 415 -16.83 7.39 8.76
C LYS A 415 -15.67 6.44 8.45
N ALA A 416 -14.44 6.94 8.56
CA ALA A 416 -13.24 6.15 8.41
C ALA A 416 -13.03 5.24 9.64
N ASN A 417 -12.58 4.01 9.41
CA ASN A 417 -12.07 3.14 10.48
C ASN A 417 -10.69 3.65 10.92
N LEU A 418 -10.49 3.84 12.22
CA LEU A 418 -9.24 4.29 12.82
C LEU A 418 -8.89 3.34 13.96
N PHE A 419 -7.73 2.71 13.94
CA PHE A 419 -7.37 1.66 14.91
C PHE A 419 -6.27 2.07 15.90
N ARG A 420 -5.61 3.22 15.70
CA ARG A 420 -4.55 3.72 16.58
C ARG A 420 -4.70 5.22 16.83
N SER A 421 -4.10 5.66 17.93
CA SER A 421 -4.01 7.07 18.32
C SER A 421 -2.70 7.70 17.91
N GLY A 422 -2.71 9.04 17.77
CA GLY A 422 -1.54 9.84 17.42
C GLY A 422 -1.76 10.71 16.18
N SER A 423 -0.68 11.33 15.71
CA SER A 423 -0.68 12.08 14.44
C SER A 423 -0.81 11.10 13.29
N LEU A 424 -1.95 11.10 12.60
CA LEU A 424 -2.19 10.28 11.42
C LEU A 424 -1.97 11.09 10.16
N THR A 425 -1.45 10.45 9.13
CA THR A 425 -1.39 10.98 7.77
C THR A 425 -2.55 10.47 6.93
N ILE A 426 -2.81 11.08 5.77
CA ILE A 426 -3.81 10.56 4.82
C ILE A 426 -3.46 9.12 4.42
N LEU A 427 -2.17 8.79 4.24
CA LEU A 427 -1.70 7.43 3.98
C LEU A 427 -2.20 6.46 5.06
N ASP A 428 -2.01 6.79 6.34
CA ASP A 428 -2.44 5.95 7.46
C ASP A 428 -3.95 5.67 7.38
N VAL A 429 -4.76 6.72 7.16
CA VAL A 429 -6.22 6.59 7.08
C VAL A 429 -6.62 5.70 5.89
N LEU A 430 -6.00 5.88 4.73
CA LEU A 430 -6.29 5.06 3.56
C LEU A 430 -5.92 3.58 3.79
N LEU A 431 -4.74 3.31 4.35
CA LEU A 431 -4.30 1.94 4.67
C LEU A 431 -5.22 1.27 5.71
N MET A 432 -5.63 1.99 6.76
CA MET A 432 -6.58 1.50 7.77
C MET A 432 -7.97 1.18 7.19
N ASN A 433 -8.31 1.78 6.05
CA ASN A 433 -9.60 1.57 5.38
C ASN A 433 -9.51 0.60 4.19
N GLY A 434 -8.39 -0.14 4.07
CA GLY A 434 -8.22 -1.21 3.10
C GLY A 434 -7.82 -0.75 1.69
N TYR A 435 -7.37 0.49 1.54
CA TYR A 435 -6.75 0.93 0.29
C TYR A 435 -5.28 0.49 0.25
N SER A 436 -4.87 -0.11 -0.86
CA SER A 436 -3.49 -0.50 -1.09
C SER A 436 -2.64 0.67 -1.60
N TYR A 437 -1.33 0.61 -1.38
CA TYR A 437 -0.41 1.63 -1.90
C TYR A 437 -0.46 1.73 -3.43
N GLN A 438 -0.71 0.62 -4.15
CA GLN A 438 -0.87 0.61 -5.61
C GLN A 438 -2.07 1.44 -6.10
N GLN A 439 -3.11 1.57 -5.28
CA GLN A 439 -4.26 2.42 -5.56
C GLN A 439 -3.96 3.90 -5.30
N MET A 440 -2.90 4.21 -4.55
CA MET A 440 -2.45 5.57 -4.25
C MET A 440 -1.41 6.05 -5.26
N ILE A 441 -0.48 5.16 -5.65
CA ILE A 441 0.55 5.42 -6.64
C ILE A 441 0.45 4.37 -7.74
N SER A 442 -0.01 4.82 -8.91
CA SER A 442 -0.14 3.97 -10.08
C SER A 442 1.16 3.87 -10.89
N ARG A 443 1.36 2.72 -11.53
CA ARG A 443 2.49 2.46 -12.42
C ARG A 443 2.08 2.73 -13.87
N SER A 444 3.01 3.24 -14.67
CA SER A 444 2.85 3.24 -16.13
C SER A 444 2.63 1.82 -16.64
N GLY A 445 1.85 1.68 -17.71
CA GLY A 445 1.66 0.39 -18.36
C GLY A 445 3.01 -0.21 -18.76
N LYS A 446 3.14 -1.53 -18.68
CA LYS A 446 4.38 -2.22 -19.04
C LYS A 446 4.72 -1.93 -20.50
N SER A 447 5.90 -1.37 -20.72
CA SER A 447 6.47 -1.22 -22.06
C SER A 447 6.89 -2.59 -22.61
N MET A 448 6.75 -2.76 -23.92
CA MET A 448 7.15 -3.94 -24.66
C MET A 448 8.39 -3.64 -25.48
N ILE A 449 9.29 -4.61 -25.63
CA ILE A 449 10.42 -4.50 -26.57
C ILE A 449 10.15 -5.46 -27.73
N VAL A 450 10.21 -4.96 -28.95
CA VAL A 450 10.08 -5.72 -30.19
C VAL A 450 11.34 -5.46 -31.04
N GLU A 451 11.88 -6.47 -31.70
CA GLU A 451 13.02 -6.31 -32.61
C GLU A 451 12.48 -6.00 -34.01
N LEU A 452 12.78 -4.83 -34.57
CA LEU A 452 12.40 -4.42 -35.92
C LEU A 452 13.66 -4.28 -36.78
N ASN A 453 13.80 -5.11 -37.82
CA ASN A 453 14.94 -5.10 -38.74
C ASN A 453 16.31 -5.22 -38.06
N GLY A 454 16.38 -5.95 -36.94
CA GLY A 454 17.60 -6.14 -36.15
C GLY A 454 17.84 -5.11 -35.05
N GLU A 455 16.96 -4.10 -34.91
CA GLU A 455 17.03 -3.08 -33.87
C GLU A 455 15.92 -3.23 -32.83
N ASN A 456 16.26 -3.09 -31.55
CA ASN A 456 15.26 -3.13 -30.47
C ASN A 456 14.44 -1.83 -30.45
N ARG A 457 13.13 -1.94 -30.68
CA ARG A 457 12.14 -0.88 -30.53
C ARG A 457 11.36 -1.07 -29.24
N VAL A 458 11.25 0.00 -28.44
CA VAL A 458 10.41 0.02 -27.25
C VAL A 458 9.03 0.59 -27.62
N VAL A 459 7.98 -0.20 -27.40
CA VAL A 459 6.60 0.27 -27.42
C VAL A 459 6.20 0.59 -26.00
N TYR A 460 6.00 1.88 -25.70
CA TYR A 460 5.67 2.34 -24.36
C TYR A 460 4.23 2.00 -23.99
N GLY A 461 3.99 1.60 -22.75
CA GLY A 461 2.64 1.50 -22.19
C GLY A 461 2.03 2.88 -21.96
N GLY A 462 0.72 2.92 -21.75
CA GLY A 462 -0.03 4.13 -21.45
C GLY A 462 0.38 4.78 -20.13
N HIS A 463 0.10 6.08 -20.02
CA HIS A 463 0.33 6.84 -18.79
C HIS A 463 -0.70 6.46 -17.71
N PRO A 464 -0.28 6.39 -16.43
CA PRO A 464 -1.21 6.14 -15.34
C PRO A 464 -2.10 7.37 -15.09
N ARG A 465 -3.33 7.12 -14.63
CA ARG A 465 -4.14 8.18 -14.01
C ARG A 465 -3.68 8.33 -12.56
N LEU A 466 -3.27 9.53 -12.17
CA LEU A 466 -2.86 9.83 -10.79
C LEU A 466 -4.06 9.70 -9.83
N ALA A 467 -3.78 9.34 -8.58
CA ALA A 467 -4.79 9.43 -7.53
C ALA A 467 -5.14 10.90 -7.28
N ARG A 468 -6.40 11.15 -6.94
CA ARG A 468 -6.85 12.47 -6.49
C ARG A 468 -7.15 12.39 -5.00
N ILE A 469 -6.49 13.25 -4.24
CA ILE A 469 -6.63 13.34 -2.79
C ILE A 469 -7.10 14.75 -2.47
N LEU A 470 -8.27 14.88 -1.86
CA LEU A 470 -8.75 16.13 -1.31
C LEU A 470 -8.91 16.01 0.20
N LEU A 471 -8.41 16.99 0.94
CA LEU A 471 -8.65 17.18 2.36
C LEU A 471 -9.51 18.43 2.53
N ASN A 472 -10.72 18.29 3.08
CA ASN A 472 -11.69 19.39 3.23
C ASN A 472 -11.97 20.15 1.91
N GLY A 473 -11.90 19.44 0.78
CA GLY A 473 -12.12 19.99 -0.56
C GLY A 473 -10.88 20.62 -1.22
N ALA A 474 -9.75 20.73 -0.53
CA ALA A 474 -8.48 21.23 -1.08
C ALA A 474 -7.55 20.07 -1.48
N GLU A 475 -6.73 20.25 -2.53
CA GLU A 475 -5.73 19.24 -2.92
C GLU A 475 -4.71 19.00 -1.80
N SER A 476 -4.39 17.73 -1.56
CA SER A 476 -3.55 17.30 -0.45
C SER A 476 -2.62 16.15 -0.86
N SER A 477 -1.62 15.86 -0.04
CA SER A 477 -0.69 14.73 -0.25
C SER A 477 -0.95 13.57 0.74
N LEU A 478 -0.43 12.39 0.43
CA LEU A 478 -0.46 11.23 1.33
C LEU A 478 0.18 11.49 2.70
N SER A 479 1.19 12.36 2.75
CA SER A 479 1.93 12.72 3.96
C SER A 479 1.26 13.80 4.80
N THR A 480 0.15 14.38 4.32
CA THR A 480 -0.55 15.44 5.05
C THR A 480 -1.15 14.89 6.33
N LEU A 481 -0.91 15.59 7.45
CA LEU A 481 -1.53 15.25 8.73
C LEU A 481 -3.03 15.47 8.68
N VAL A 482 -3.77 14.52 9.24
CA VAL A 482 -5.23 14.56 9.32
C VAL A 482 -5.62 14.98 10.72
N HIS A 483 -6.61 15.85 10.78
CA HIS A 483 -7.16 16.38 11.99
C HIS A 483 -8.63 16.02 12.16
N ALA A 484 -9.09 16.43 13.33
CA ALA A 484 -10.45 16.41 13.75
C ALA A 484 -11.48 16.93 12.73
N GLY A 485 -12.38 16.07 12.23
CA GLY A 485 -13.53 16.47 11.42
C GLY A 485 -13.22 16.58 9.93
N ASP A 486 -11.99 16.21 9.54
CA ASP A 486 -11.54 16.32 8.16
C ASP A 486 -12.31 15.41 7.21
N ALA A 487 -12.69 15.93 6.05
CA ALA A 487 -13.26 15.15 4.97
C ALA A 487 -12.19 14.79 3.93
N ILE A 488 -11.85 13.51 3.83
CA ILE A 488 -10.96 12.98 2.81
C ILE A 488 -11.80 12.47 1.63
N VAL A 489 -11.56 13.02 0.45
CA VAL A 489 -12.02 12.42 -0.81
C VAL A 489 -10.82 11.79 -1.49
N PHE A 490 -10.91 10.48 -1.70
CA PHE A 490 -9.87 9.70 -2.35
C PHE A 490 -10.41 8.99 -3.58
N GLU A 491 -9.92 9.41 -4.75
CA GLU A 491 -10.15 8.73 -6.01
C GLU A 491 -8.88 7.93 -6.37
N PRO A 492 -8.97 6.58 -6.43
CA PRO A 492 -7.82 5.75 -6.72
C PRO A 492 -7.15 6.07 -8.06
N ALA A 493 -5.82 5.98 -8.05
CA ALA A 493 -5.00 5.96 -9.24
C ALA A 493 -5.37 4.74 -10.11
N ALA A 494 -5.30 4.89 -11.43
CA ALA A 494 -5.55 3.80 -12.38
C ALA A 494 -4.25 3.43 -13.11
N PRO A 495 -3.91 2.13 -13.25
CA PRO A 495 -2.74 1.68 -14.01
C PRO A 495 -2.81 2.19 -15.44
N GLY A 496 -1.65 2.56 -15.98
CA GLY A 496 -1.54 2.78 -17.41
C GLY A 496 -1.79 1.48 -18.19
N GLU A 497 -2.34 1.57 -19.39
CA GLU A 497 -2.57 0.38 -20.20
C GLU A 497 -1.25 -0.24 -20.66
N ASP A 498 -1.05 -1.54 -20.41
CA ASP A 498 0.13 -2.25 -20.92
C ASP A 498 0.21 -2.12 -22.45
N ALA A 499 1.44 -1.99 -22.97
CA ALA A 499 1.67 -1.93 -24.40
C ALA A 499 1.14 -3.20 -25.08
N ARG A 500 0.24 -3.02 -26.06
CA ARG A 500 -0.32 -4.10 -26.89
C ARG A 500 -0.16 -3.77 -28.37
N PRO A 501 1.09 -3.60 -28.86
CA PRO A 501 1.33 -3.20 -30.22
C PRO A 501 0.73 -4.21 -31.20
N VAL A 502 0.08 -3.71 -32.23
CA VAL A 502 -0.19 -4.45 -33.46
C VAL A 502 0.91 -4.17 -34.47
N LEU A 503 1.03 -5.04 -35.47
CA LEU A 503 2.02 -4.92 -36.53
C LEU A 503 2.05 -3.53 -37.18
N GLU A 504 0.87 -2.95 -37.40
CA GLU A 504 0.68 -1.65 -38.03
C GLU A 504 1.26 -0.47 -37.22
N ASP A 505 1.45 -0.65 -35.91
CA ASP A 505 2.06 0.36 -35.04
C ASP A 505 3.57 0.49 -35.30
N LEU A 506 4.20 -0.55 -35.87
CA LEU A 506 5.64 -0.60 -36.14
C LEU A 506 5.97 -0.52 -37.64
N VAL A 507 5.14 -1.12 -38.48
CA VAL A 507 5.37 -1.22 -39.93
C VAL A 507 4.06 -0.88 -40.63
N LYS A 508 4.08 0.04 -41.58
CA LYS A 508 2.95 0.27 -42.50
C LYS A 508 3.12 -0.63 -43.71
N PRO A 509 2.37 -1.74 -43.85
CA PRO A 509 2.47 -2.58 -45.03
C PRO A 509 1.87 -1.82 -46.22
N GLU A 510 2.59 -1.77 -47.33
CA GLU A 510 2.12 -1.17 -48.57
C GLU A 510 1.94 -2.26 -49.61
N SER A 511 0.77 -2.34 -50.25
CA SER A 511 0.55 -3.22 -51.40
C SER A 511 0.57 -2.39 -52.67
N ARG A 512 1.37 -2.80 -53.66
CA ARG A 512 1.55 -2.08 -54.94
C ARG A 512 1.15 -2.91 -56.17
N GLY A 513 0.46 -4.04 -55.97
CA GLY A 513 0.06 -4.97 -57.04
C GLY A 513 0.77 -6.32 -56.97
N THR A 514 0.75 -7.08 -58.06
CA THR A 514 1.38 -8.40 -58.22
C THR A 514 2.16 -8.47 -59.53
N ALA A 515 3.43 -8.85 -59.47
CA ALA A 515 4.23 -9.21 -60.64
C ALA A 515 4.24 -10.74 -60.83
N PHE A 516 4.60 -11.24 -62.00
CA PHE A 516 4.59 -12.66 -62.34
C PHE A 516 5.99 -13.12 -62.73
N LEU A 517 6.70 -13.81 -61.84
CA LEU A 517 8.01 -14.40 -62.10
C LEU A 517 7.83 -15.83 -62.62
N PHE A 518 8.22 -16.09 -63.87
CA PHE A 518 8.01 -17.39 -64.53
C PHE A 518 6.54 -17.87 -64.45
N GLY A 519 5.60 -16.94 -64.56
CA GLY A 519 4.17 -17.20 -64.41
C GLY A 519 3.69 -17.39 -62.96
N ARG A 520 4.57 -17.34 -61.96
CA ARG A 520 4.21 -17.40 -60.53
C ARG A 520 3.91 -15.99 -59.99
N PRO A 521 2.75 -15.74 -59.37
CA PRO A 521 2.42 -14.43 -58.82
C PRO A 521 3.28 -14.11 -57.59
N VAL A 522 3.90 -12.93 -57.59
CA VAL A 522 4.73 -12.37 -56.52
C VAL A 522 4.17 -10.99 -56.16
N PRO A 523 3.66 -10.80 -54.93
CA PRO A 523 3.08 -9.52 -54.52
C PRO A 523 4.15 -8.43 -54.37
N LEU A 524 3.85 -7.23 -54.87
CA LEU A 524 4.69 -6.04 -54.79
C LEU A 524 4.31 -5.16 -53.59
N GLY A 525 5.31 -4.48 -53.04
CA GLY A 525 5.20 -3.56 -51.92
C GLY A 525 5.92 -4.03 -50.64
N THR A 526 5.63 -3.39 -49.51
CA THR A 526 6.27 -3.67 -48.22
C THR A 526 5.40 -4.62 -47.41
N ARG A 527 5.97 -5.76 -47.04
CA ARG A 527 5.34 -6.78 -46.20
C ARG A 527 6.18 -7.00 -44.96
N ALA A 528 5.54 -7.34 -43.85
CA ALA A 528 6.26 -7.72 -42.64
C ALA A 528 6.24 -9.24 -42.44
N VAL A 529 7.29 -9.75 -41.82
CA VAL A 529 7.48 -11.13 -41.40
C VAL A 529 7.74 -11.09 -39.91
N VAL A 530 6.90 -11.78 -39.12
CA VAL A 530 7.05 -11.88 -37.66
C VAL A 530 7.57 -13.28 -37.34
N ASN A 531 8.73 -13.37 -36.68
CA ASN A 531 9.37 -14.63 -36.29
C ASN A 531 9.52 -15.63 -37.46
N GLY A 532 9.81 -15.13 -38.66
CA GLY A 532 9.99 -15.94 -39.87
C GLY A 532 8.69 -16.32 -40.59
N CYS A 533 7.51 -15.98 -40.07
CA CYS A 533 6.22 -16.22 -40.72
C CYS A 533 5.65 -14.94 -41.34
N PRO A 534 5.01 -15.00 -42.53
CA PRO A 534 4.32 -13.84 -43.10
C PRO A 534 3.29 -13.28 -42.12
N ALA A 535 3.36 -11.98 -41.85
CA ALA A 535 2.53 -11.35 -40.85
C ALA A 535 1.10 -11.08 -41.38
N ALA A 536 0.09 -11.26 -40.52
CA ALA A 536 -1.29 -10.95 -40.85
C ALA A 536 -1.65 -9.49 -40.48
N PRO A 537 -2.59 -8.84 -41.19
CA PRO A 537 -3.11 -7.54 -40.78
C PRO A 537 -3.72 -7.58 -39.37
N GLY A 538 -3.42 -6.60 -38.54
CA GLY A 538 -3.87 -6.50 -37.15
C GLY A 538 -3.21 -7.53 -36.21
N GLN A 539 -2.15 -8.22 -36.64
CA GLN A 539 -1.46 -9.21 -35.82
C GLN A 539 -0.89 -8.53 -34.57
N ARG A 540 -1.29 -9.04 -33.40
CA ARG A 540 -0.72 -8.63 -32.11
C ARG A 540 0.72 -9.13 -31.98
N LEU A 541 1.60 -8.27 -31.53
CA LEU A 541 2.99 -8.59 -31.28
C LEU A 541 3.22 -8.93 -29.80
N MET A 542 4.22 -9.78 -29.57
CA MET A 542 4.68 -10.20 -28.26
C MET A 542 6.09 -9.67 -27.98
N THR A 543 6.46 -9.61 -26.71
CA THR A 543 7.81 -9.20 -26.30
C THR A 543 8.88 -10.09 -26.94
N ARG A 544 9.89 -9.47 -27.56
CA ARG A 544 10.98 -10.11 -28.33
C ARG A 544 10.55 -10.74 -29.66
N ASP A 545 9.34 -10.44 -30.16
CA ASP A 545 9.03 -10.77 -31.54
C ASP A 545 10.03 -10.08 -32.48
N LYS A 546 10.44 -10.81 -33.50
CA LYS A 546 11.34 -10.34 -34.55
C LYS A 546 10.52 -9.99 -35.77
N VAL A 547 10.37 -8.70 -36.02
CA VAL A 547 9.67 -8.15 -37.17
C VAL A 547 10.71 -7.76 -38.23
N HIS A 548 10.60 -8.37 -39.40
CA HIS A 548 11.42 -8.02 -40.57
C HIS A 548 10.54 -7.48 -41.68
N THR A 549 10.91 -6.34 -42.27
CA THR A 549 10.22 -5.77 -43.42
C THR A 549 10.88 -6.22 -44.71
N VAL A 550 10.11 -6.85 -45.59
CA VAL A 550 10.51 -7.21 -46.95
C VAL A 550 9.82 -6.24 -47.90
N SER A 551 10.59 -5.40 -48.57
CA SER A 551 10.08 -4.50 -49.62
C SER A 551 10.43 -5.07 -50.99
N VAL A 552 9.43 -5.19 -51.85
CA VAL A 552 9.59 -5.65 -53.23
C VAL A 552 9.01 -4.61 -54.18
N GLY A 553 9.88 -3.74 -54.69
CA GLY A 553 9.54 -2.67 -55.65
C GLY A 553 10.42 -2.66 -56.90
N THR A 554 11.53 -3.37 -56.91
CA THR A 554 12.44 -3.51 -58.06
C THR A 554 12.65 -4.96 -58.46
N LEU A 555 13.15 -5.19 -59.68
CA LEU A 555 13.50 -6.53 -60.15
C LEU A 555 14.52 -7.22 -59.22
N GLY A 556 15.55 -6.51 -58.77
CA GLY A 556 16.59 -7.03 -57.89
C GLY A 556 16.09 -7.42 -56.51
N GLU A 557 15.11 -6.69 -55.97
CA GLU A 557 14.41 -7.03 -54.72
C GLU A 557 13.50 -8.23 -54.91
N LEU A 558 12.78 -8.31 -56.03
CA LEU A 558 11.92 -9.45 -56.36
C LEU A 558 12.74 -10.75 -56.50
N LEU A 559 13.82 -10.71 -57.27
CA LEU A 559 14.70 -11.87 -57.48
C LEU A 559 15.32 -12.34 -56.16
N ALA A 560 15.77 -11.41 -55.31
CA ALA A 560 16.30 -11.73 -53.98
C ALA A 560 15.23 -12.35 -53.07
N SER A 561 14.00 -11.84 -53.11
CA SER A 561 12.89 -12.39 -52.31
C SER A 561 12.49 -13.82 -52.72
N CYS A 562 12.72 -14.19 -53.99
CA CYS A 562 12.41 -15.52 -54.53
C CYS A 562 13.63 -16.46 -54.61
N GLY A 563 14.82 -16.01 -54.21
CA GLY A 563 16.05 -16.82 -54.24
C GLY A 563 16.61 -17.05 -55.66
N GLU A 564 16.26 -16.20 -56.62
CA GLU A 564 16.72 -16.32 -58.00
C GLU A 564 18.09 -15.64 -58.22
N PRO A 565 18.96 -16.21 -59.07
CA PRO A 565 20.30 -15.67 -59.30
C PRO A 565 20.22 -14.30 -59.99
N ARG A 566 20.81 -13.29 -59.35
CA ARG A 566 20.86 -11.90 -59.86
C ARG A 566 21.72 -11.74 -61.11
N GLU A 567 22.62 -12.68 -61.37
CA GLU A 567 23.59 -12.66 -62.48
C GLU A 567 22.98 -13.16 -63.80
N ARG A 568 21.81 -13.80 -63.73
CA ARG A 568 21.07 -14.23 -64.92
C ARG A 568 20.40 -13.04 -65.59
N ALA A 569 20.32 -13.05 -66.93
CA ALA A 569 19.57 -12.04 -67.67
C ALA A 569 18.06 -12.31 -67.59
N TYR A 570 17.29 -11.29 -67.20
CA TYR A 570 15.83 -11.34 -67.13
C TYR A 570 15.19 -10.31 -68.08
N LEU A 571 13.96 -10.60 -68.48
CA LEU A 571 13.11 -9.73 -69.28
C LEU A 571 11.92 -9.30 -68.42
N ILE A 572 11.58 -8.01 -68.40
CA ILE A 572 10.28 -7.51 -67.92
C ILE A 572 9.41 -7.24 -69.14
N ASN A 573 8.27 -7.92 -69.26
CA ASN A 573 7.34 -7.80 -70.39
C ASN A 573 8.03 -7.94 -71.76
N GLY A 574 9.04 -8.82 -71.86
CA GLY A 574 9.80 -9.07 -73.08
C GLY A 574 10.98 -8.11 -73.35
N SER A 575 11.21 -7.12 -72.49
CA SER A 575 12.35 -6.17 -72.62
C SER A 575 13.47 -6.49 -71.62
N PRO A 576 14.76 -6.39 -72.01
CA PRO A 576 15.89 -6.59 -71.10
C PRO A 576 15.79 -5.68 -69.87
N ALA A 577 15.90 -6.29 -68.70
CA ALA A 577 15.71 -5.60 -67.43
C ALA A 577 16.96 -5.64 -66.55
N ARG A 578 17.15 -4.58 -65.76
CA ARG A 578 18.22 -4.39 -64.80
C ARG A 578 17.69 -4.57 -63.37
N PRO A 579 18.55 -4.96 -62.40
CA PRO A 579 18.14 -5.12 -61.01
C PRO A 579 17.46 -3.90 -60.38
N ASP A 580 17.78 -2.68 -60.80
CA ASP A 580 17.20 -1.45 -60.25
C ASP A 580 15.88 -1.03 -60.92
N ASP A 581 15.44 -1.74 -61.97
CA ASP A 581 14.21 -1.41 -62.68
C ASP A 581 13.00 -1.63 -61.78
N LYS A 582 12.13 -0.62 -61.72
CA LYS A 582 10.92 -0.63 -60.89
C LYS A 582 9.86 -1.54 -61.50
N LEU A 583 9.20 -2.31 -60.64
CA LEU A 583 8.10 -3.20 -61.03
C LEU A 583 6.75 -2.53 -60.81
N SER A 584 5.82 -2.81 -61.72
CA SER A 584 4.43 -2.37 -61.70
C SER A 584 3.49 -3.57 -61.61
N ASP A 585 2.24 -3.31 -61.23
CA ASP A 585 1.19 -4.32 -61.20
C ASP A 585 1.01 -4.98 -62.58
N GLY A 586 1.06 -6.31 -62.62
CA GLY A 586 0.91 -7.11 -63.84
C GLY A 586 2.19 -7.41 -64.62
N ASP A 587 3.35 -6.88 -64.21
CA ASP A 587 4.62 -7.12 -64.90
C ASP A 587 5.01 -8.60 -64.94
N ARG A 588 5.48 -9.08 -66.10
CA ARG A 588 5.92 -10.47 -66.30
C ARG A 588 7.43 -10.55 -66.40
N ILE A 589 8.04 -11.32 -65.50
CA ILE A 589 9.48 -11.55 -65.43
C ILE A 589 9.79 -12.95 -65.96
N GLU A 590 10.57 -13.00 -67.03
CA GLU A 590 11.01 -14.24 -67.67
C GLU A 590 12.53 -14.26 -67.81
N ALA A 591 13.10 -15.45 -67.97
CA ALA A 591 14.52 -15.57 -68.28
C ALA A 591 14.74 -15.19 -69.73
N ALA A 592 15.77 -14.40 -69.99
CA ALA A 592 16.23 -14.23 -71.36
C ALA A 592 16.68 -15.60 -71.90
N PRO A 593 16.38 -15.92 -73.18
CA PRO A 593 16.80 -17.17 -73.79
C PRO A 593 18.33 -17.28 -73.74
N GLU A 594 18.84 -18.44 -73.30
CA GLU A 594 20.27 -18.75 -73.38
C GLU A 594 20.71 -18.71 -74.85
N LYS A 595 21.67 -17.84 -75.16
CA LYS A 595 22.37 -17.91 -76.43
C LYS A 595 23.38 -19.05 -76.35
N ASP A 596 23.11 -20.14 -77.07
CA ASP A 596 24.09 -21.18 -77.35
C ASP A 596 25.34 -20.59 -78.04
N GLY A 597 26.52 -20.86 -77.45
CA GLY A 597 27.83 -20.80 -78.11
C GLY A 597 28.71 -19.56 -77.84
N GLY A 598 29.71 -19.70 -76.94
CA GLY A 598 30.83 -18.74 -76.74
C GLY A 598 31.98 -18.94 -77.76
N PRO A 599 33.24 -18.59 -77.45
CA PRO A 599 33.80 -17.59 -76.53
C PRO A 599 34.73 -16.59 -77.26
N SER A 600 34.99 -15.41 -76.70
CA SER A 600 36.25 -14.71 -76.92
C SER A 600 36.55 -13.76 -75.77
N GLY A 601 37.59 -14.08 -75.01
CA GLY A 601 38.13 -13.23 -73.96
C GLY A 601 38.82 -11.98 -74.51
N GLY A 602 39.04 -11.04 -73.60
CA GLY A 602 39.89 -9.87 -73.83
C GLY A 602 39.38 -8.63 -73.09
N GLU A 603 39.61 -8.55 -71.79
CA GLU A 603 40.03 -7.26 -71.22
C GLU A 603 41.46 -6.93 -71.74
N PRO A 604 41.99 -5.69 -71.65
CA PRO A 604 41.48 -4.51 -70.95
C PRO A 604 41.52 -3.21 -71.78
N GLY A 605 40.92 -2.13 -71.26
CA GLY A 605 41.14 -0.79 -71.82
C GLY A 605 40.41 0.34 -71.10
N VAL A 606 41.08 0.98 -70.15
CA VAL A 606 40.75 2.32 -69.64
C VAL A 606 40.90 3.34 -70.78
N PRO A 607 40.02 4.34 -70.89
CA PRO A 607 40.45 5.74 -70.77
C PRO A 607 39.46 6.55 -69.91
N ALA A 608 39.94 7.29 -68.91
CA ALA A 608 40.44 8.67 -68.98
C ALA A 608 39.36 9.73 -68.73
N ARG A 609 39.63 10.50 -67.69
CA ARG A 609 38.98 11.69 -67.16
C ARG A 609 38.97 12.82 -68.20
N ALA A 610 37.86 13.56 -68.31
CA ALA A 610 37.87 14.95 -68.77
C ALA A 610 36.67 15.72 -68.21
N GLU A 611 36.97 16.92 -67.74
CA GLU A 611 36.12 17.87 -67.02
C GLU A 611 35.30 18.79 -67.93
N GLU A 612 34.32 19.42 -67.28
CA GLU A 612 33.72 20.75 -67.52
C GLU A 612 32.82 21.04 -68.73
N LYS A 613 31.57 21.41 -68.42
CA LYS A 613 31.05 22.78 -68.65
C LYS A 613 29.76 23.08 -67.87
N ARG A 614 29.88 24.08 -66.96
CA ARG A 614 28.83 25.02 -66.51
C ARG A 614 28.30 25.78 -67.75
N GLU A 615 27.06 26.28 -67.89
CA GLU A 615 26.14 27.14 -67.10
C GLU A 615 24.87 27.31 -68.03
N PRO A 616 23.78 28.08 -67.73
CA PRO A 616 23.61 29.05 -66.66
C PRO A 616 22.33 28.95 -65.81
N ALA A 617 22.40 29.65 -64.68
CA ALA A 617 21.33 30.00 -63.78
C ALA A 617 20.34 31.01 -64.39
N ALA A 618 19.08 30.93 -63.95
CA ALA A 618 18.12 32.03 -64.04
C ALA A 618 17.97 32.69 -62.64
N PRO A 619 17.63 33.99 -62.56
CA PRO A 619 17.80 34.82 -61.37
C PRO A 619 16.69 34.64 -60.33
N PRO A 620 16.85 35.20 -59.12
CA PRO A 620 15.93 35.01 -58.01
C PRO A 620 14.75 35.98 -58.11
N GLU A 621 13.57 35.51 -57.73
CA GLU A 621 12.48 36.39 -57.33
C GLU A 621 12.22 36.28 -55.83
N ASP A 622 11.98 37.46 -55.29
CA ASP A 622 12.01 37.88 -53.90
C ASP A 622 10.74 37.45 -53.13
N SER A 623 10.92 37.43 -51.80
CA SER A 623 9.98 37.44 -50.70
C SER A 623 8.47 37.34 -50.97
N ALA A 624 7.89 36.23 -50.49
CA ALA A 624 6.57 36.22 -49.89
C ALA A 624 6.52 35.13 -48.80
N LEU A 625 6.06 35.50 -47.59
CA LEU A 625 5.93 34.62 -46.43
C LEU A 625 5.25 33.29 -46.78
N ARG A 626 5.96 32.17 -46.64
CA ARG A 626 5.36 30.84 -46.58
C ARG A 626 4.99 30.56 -45.11
N PRO A 627 3.70 30.49 -44.74
CA PRO A 627 3.31 30.30 -43.34
C PRO A 627 3.76 28.92 -42.82
N GLY A 628 4.47 28.90 -41.70
CA GLY A 628 4.81 27.68 -40.95
C GLY A 628 6.23 27.15 -41.11
N ARG A 629 7.15 27.88 -41.76
CA ARG A 629 8.60 27.55 -41.74
C ARG A 629 9.32 28.37 -40.68
N ILE A 630 10.30 27.78 -40.00
CA ILE A 630 11.22 28.48 -39.09
C ILE A 630 12.66 28.32 -39.61
N ARG A 631 13.42 29.40 -39.64
CA ARG A 631 14.86 29.43 -39.91
C ARG A 631 15.58 29.62 -38.59
N LEU A 632 16.60 28.81 -38.32
CA LEU A 632 17.39 28.89 -37.10
C LEU A 632 18.85 28.56 -37.39
N THR A 633 19.74 28.91 -36.46
CA THR A 633 21.16 28.54 -36.53
C THR A 633 21.39 27.39 -35.56
N LEU A 634 21.82 26.21 -36.02
CA LEU A 634 22.17 25.07 -35.17
C LEU A 634 23.67 24.85 -35.24
N ASN A 635 24.39 24.97 -34.12
CA ASN A 635 25.85 24.79 -34.05
C ASN A 635 26.62 25.54 -35.16
N ARG A 636 26.23 26.79 -35.41
CA ARG A 636 26.78 27.70 -36.44
C ARG A 636 26.47 27.34 -37.90
N ALA A 637 25.56 26.40 -38.18
CA ALA A 637 25.02 26.17 -39.52
C ALA A 637 23.56 26.65 -39.62
N GLU A 638 23.22 27.28 -40.74
CA GLU A 638 21.84 27.70 -41.01
C GLU A 638 20.97 26.49 -41.35
N LEU A 639 19.82 26.39 -40.68
CA LEU A 639 18.85 25.32 -40.84
C LEU A 639 17.45 25.91 -41.08
N GLU A 640 16.78 25.44 -42.13
CA GLU A 640 15.38 25.78 -42.41
C GLU A 640 14.49 24.55 -42.17
N LEU A 641 13.54 24.69 -41.24
CA LEU A 641 12.61 23.64 -40.86
C LEU A 641 11.21 23.96 -41.40
N GLY A 642 10.60 22.99 -42.07
CA GLY A 642 9.19 23.02 -42.45
C GLY A 642 8.26 22.81 -41.24
N PRO A 643 6.94 23.01 -41.38
CA PRO A 643 6.00 22.73 -40.29
C PRO A 643 5.99 21.24 -39.92
N LYS A 644 5.88 20.93 -38.62
CA LYS A 644 5.70 19.55 -38.15
C LYS A 644 4.38 18.95 -38.65
N PRO A 645 4.31 17.62 -38.89
CA PRO A 645 3.08 16.93 -39.30
C PRO A 645 1.90 17.15 -38.33
N ASP A 646 2.18 17.34 -37.03
CA ASP A 646 1.22 17.52 -35.95
C ASP A 646 0.89 19.00 -35.65
N LYS A 647 1.49 19.95 -36.39
CA LYS A 647 1.37 21.41 -36.22
C LYS A 647 1.81 21.94 -34.85
N THR A 648 2.55 21.18 -34.06
CA THR A 648 3.15 21.67 -32.81
C THR A 648 4.40 22.51 -33.09
N PRO A 649 4.78 23.47 -32.21
CA PRO A 649 6.04 24.19 -32.36
C PRO A 649 7.24 23.24 -32.22
N TYR A 650 8.36 23.59 -32.86
CA TYR A 650 9.63 22.94 -32.57
C TYR A 650 10.10 23.34 -31.18
N CYS A 651 10.66 22.40 -30.44
CA CYS A 651 11.33 22.61 -29.17
C CYS A 651 12.78 22.15 -29.28
N LEU A 652 13.60 22.55 -28.31
CA LEU A 652 15.03 22.23 -28.31
C LEU A 652 15.33 20.73 -28.43
N ILE A 653 14.51 19.86 -27.85
CA ILE A 653 14.66 18.40 -27.95
C ILE A 653 14.58 17.89 -29.40
N ASP A 654 13.87 18.57 -30.29
CA ASP A 654 13.79 18.18 -31.70
C ASP A 654 15.13 18.38 -32.41
N MET A 655 15.96 19.31 -31.94
CA MET A 655 17.28 19.60 -32.52
C MET A 655 18.32 18.57 -32.12
N LEU A 656 18.16 17.88 -30.99
CA LEU A 656 19.07 16.80 -30.58
C LEU A 656 19.10 15.64 -31.58
N ASN A 657 18.01 15.40 -32.29
CA ASN A 657 17.95 14.37 -33.33
C ASN A 657 18.70 14.77 -34.62
N LEU A 658 19.06 16.05 -34.74
CA LEU A 658 19.74 16.62 -35.89
C LEU A 658 21.20 16.94 -35.60
N VAL A 659 21.69 16.68 -34.39
CA VAL A 659 23.10 16.88 -34.03
C VAL A 659 23.72 15.52 -33.73
N ASP A 660 24.88 15.26 -34.32
CA ASP A 660 25.65 14.01 -34.09
C ASP A 660 26.33 14.03 -32.71
N VAL A 661 25.51 13.89 -31.66
CA VAL A 661 25.93 13.81 -30.26
C VAL A 661 25.58 12.41 -29.73
N ASP A 662 26.61 11.57 -29.58
CA ASP A 662 26.45 10.23 -29.01
C ASP A 662 26.16 10.30 -27.50
N LEU A 663 24.87 10.30 -27.15
CA LEU A 663 24.40 10.29 -25.76
C LEU A 663 24.75 9.01 -25.00
N SER A 664 25.21 7.95 -25.68
CA SER A 664 25.65 6.70 -25.05
C SER A 664 27.09 6.77 -24.54
N LYS A 665 27.87 7.79 -24.95
CA LYS A 665 29.26 8.04 -24.52
C LYS A 665 29.41 9.49 -24.04
N PRO A 666 28.97 9.80 -22.81
CA PRO A 666 29.01 11.17 -22.30
C PRO A 666 30.45 11.69 -22.19
N GLN A 667 30.73 12.82 -22.83
CA GLN A 667 32.05 13.49 -22.79
C GLN A 667 32.09 14.68 -21.82
N GLY A 668 31.04 14.88 -21.01
CA GLY A 668 30.92 16.00 -20.09
C GLY A 668 29.44 16.33 -19.81
N ASN A 669 29.16 17.56 -19.39
CA ASN A 669 27.79 18.06 -19.37
C ASN A 669 27.39 18.49 -20.78
N ILE A 670 26.19 18.13 -21.22
CA ILE A 670 25.66 18.64 -22.49
C ILE A 670 25.21 20.09 -22.29
N VAL A 671 25.79 20.98 -23.07
CA VAL A 671 25.42 22.41 -23.12
C VAL A 671 24.27 22.54 -24.10
N LEU A 672 23.14 23.07 -23.63
CA LEU A 672 21.93 23.30 -24.42
C LEU A 672 21.54 24.77 -24.31
N HIS A 673 21.96 25.58 -25.27
CA HIS A 673 21.68 27.01 -25.29
C HIS A 673 20.74 27.40 -26.42
N ILE A 674 19.83 28.33 -26.13
CA ILE A 674 19.10 29.11 -27.14
C ILE A 674 19.51 30.56 -26.95
N ASN A 675 20.00 31.19 -28.02
CA ASN A 675 20.48 32.58 -28.05
C ASN A 675 21.50 32.87 -26.92
N GLY A 676 22.41 31.92 -26.67
CA GLY A 676 23.46 32.04 -25.65
C GLY A 676 23.01 31.86 -24.20
N ARG A 677 21.77 31.41 -23.94
CA ARG A 677 21.25 31.15 -22.59
C ARG A 677 20.88 29.67 -22.41
N ALA A 678 21.12 29.13 -21.22
CA ALA A 678 20.67 27.80 -20.84
C ALA A 678 19.17 27.64 -21.07
N ALA A 679 18.80 26.61 -21.82
CA ALA A 679 17.44 26.33 -22.25
C ALA A 679 16.99 24.94 -21.80
N SER A 680 15.68 24.78 -21.55
CA SER A 680 15.10 23.47 -21.23
C SER A 680 14.80 22.68 -22.51
N TYR A 681 14.76 21.34 -22.42
CA TYR A 681 14.46 20.46 -23.55
C TYR A 681 13.12 20.76 -24.24
N LEU A 682 12.13 21.21 -23.46
CA LEU A 682 10.78 21.51 -23.95
C LEU A 682 10.59 22.97 -24.36
N GLN A 683 11.65 23.79 -24.30
CA GLN A 683 11.56 25.20 -24.67
C GLN A 683 11.28 25.34 -26.17
N PRO A 684 10.20 26.05 -26.57
CA PRO A 684 9.88 26.27 -27.98
C PRO A 684 10.94 27.12 -28.69
N LEU A 685 11.16 26.83 -29.96
CA LEU A 685 12.06 27.54 -30.87
C LEU A 685 11.27 28.51 -31.74
N ALA A 686 11.81 29.72 -31.88
CA ALA A 686 11.30 30.78 -32.74
C ALA A 686 12.13 30.94 -34.02
N ASP A 687 11.55 31.60 -35.01
CA ASP A 687 12.29 32.01 -36.22
C ASP A 687 13.42 32.97 -35.84
N GLY A 688 14.64 32.67 -36.28
CA GLY A 688 15.87 33.39 -35.99
C GLY A 688 16.66 32.89 -34.78
N ASP A 689 16.20 31.87 -34.06
CA ASP A 689 16.92 31.36 -32.87
C ASP A 689 18.28 30.75 -33.22
N SER A 690 19.27 30.95 -32.34
CA SER A 690 20.57 30.28 -32.38
C SER A 690 20.60 29.19 -31.31
N VAL A 691 20.71 27.94 -31.71
CA VAL A 691 20.73 26.76 -30.87
C VAL A 691 22.14 26.17 -30.83
N ASP A 692 22.73 26.09 -29.64
CA ASP A 692 24.02 25.45 -29.42
C ASP A 692 23.84 24.17 -28.59
N ILE A 693 24.30 23.04 -29.15
CA ILE A 693 24.24 21.69 -28.56
C ILE A 693 25.62 21.05 -28.68
N TYR A 694 26.34 20.94 -27.57
CA TYR A 694 27.69 20.35 -27.55
C TYR A 694 28.05 19.83 -26.14
N TRP A 695 29.10 19.01 -26.03
CA TRP A 695 29.65 18.61 -24.73
C TRP A 695 30.60 19.70 -24.18
N ASP A 696 30.43 20.07 -22.91
CA ASP A 696 31.34 20.97 -22.20
C ASP A 696 32.79 20.45 -22.30
N GLY A 697 33.69 21.23 -22.91
CA GLY A 697 35.08 20.87 -23.19
C GLY A 697 35.42 20.51 -24.65
N ALA A 698 34.46 20.51 -25.59
CA ALA A 698 34.74 20.28 -27.00
C ALA A 698 35.30 21.54 -27.71
N ASP A 699 36.48 21.43 -28.33
CA ASP A 699 37.14 22.53 -29.08
C ASP A 699 36.35 23.01 -30.32
N THR A 700 35.37 22.22 -30.77
CA THR A 700 34.48 22.56 -31.89
C THR A 700 33.09 21.93 -31.67
N PRO A 701 31.99 22.68 -31.83
CA PRO A 701 30.64 22.12 -31.74
C PRO A 701 30.39 21.11 -32.89
N PRO A 702 29.67 20.02 -32.62
CA PRO A 702 29.36 19.00 -33.63
C PRO A 702 28.52 19.61 -34.75
N LYS A 703 28.82 19.22 -36.00
CA LYS A 703 28.05 19.70 -37.16
C LYS A 703 26.62 19.12 -37.09
N PRO A 704 25.61 19.92 -37.47
CA PRO A 704 24.25 19.42 -37.65
C PRO A 704 24.10 18.59 -38.93
#